data_AF-A0A9P1FZ26-F1
#
_entry.id   AF-A0A9P1FZ26-F1
#
_cell.length_a   1.000
_cell.length_b   1.000
_cell.length_c   1.000
_cell.angle_alpha   90.00
_cell.angle_beta   90.00
_cell.angle_gamma   90.00
#
_symmetry.space_group_name_H-M   'P 1'
#
loop_
_entity.id
_entity.type
_entity.pdbx_description
1 polymer ?
#
loop_
_entity_poly.entity_id
_entity_poly.type
_entity_poly.pdbx_seq_one_letter_code
_entity_poly.pdbx_strand_id
1 'polypeptide(L)'
;MSLLGVKAKNLSVAICDVYVKVNLPPALFEVDLLHEIDPEHPKTRCRVSPNKVTVTLQKRQAQIWDDFRAAGAKADLRVRRQAALDALEQREAERLQKRKDFKEEMLKQGEHAQWRLDSQNRETIEKWEQEEKEKWEEEVYRSFDSATGDLLESERRADDLDNLDALADGEVQAPEEVEEASPQVVKPEEPIWTAEELADTEEYVPDVRDNPGKIGLRFTERPRPGVPVRDRGRKPAPFPKEAPKTELPPMLAGDEREEDENDPVWLKDKGDQLIVRGDYTGAYNAYTEALKLASNARCFANRALTSLYLGNFEQCLEDCNRSIQILDFRNKPRNGELHHSADPEDEKVRARVEIRMGLGDLGKLTMTCCVVADVGKAEAHFEKALNTEGLDPEEIKQVRQDLERVQSAYSALKVKDQADQSLRQGDEEAVEKALELYGQADFATKQECAVVMANRCLAHLQTSQLQQCLEDASMALSALKRWPVARSIKKPKRPTRLDPPYLDDPTFVHPDKQNQGEREWLMKHNGGNAKELPGLPDEYEWIKDVAEKNENAWIAVKKRMSKVTFDAIKRATAELQDALYTRQPEVIRQQMEVAKDQNKVGEGPSSKAILQAEDYAKKLEDYAKEQEAQREHEEAVTKIGEELRQEAAELDLTEALVPSRAGRSQAGFASSHPLQRSRKRLFVKILLRRARAYELLGQRDASLEDLRAVRVPQALRAMFFFF
;
A
#
# COMPACT_ATOMS: atom_id res chain seq x y z
N MET A 1 8.90 -24.56 47.45
CA MET A 1 7.93 -25.68 47.42
C MET A 1 8.26 -26.57 46.24
N SER A 2 8.44 -27.88 46.43
CA SER A 2 8.68 -28.84 45.34
C SER A 2 7.35 -29.35 44.80
N LEU A 3 7.18 -29.40 43.48
CA LEU A 3 5.92 -29.75 42.82
C LEU A 3 6.18 -30.85 41.79
N LEU A 4 5.35 -31.88 41.76
CA LEU A 4 5.40 -32.91 40.71
C LEU A 4 4.17 -32.71 39.81
N GLY A 5 4.38 -32.28 38.56
CA GLY A 5 3.38 -32.41 37.49
C GLY A 5 2.26 -31.35 37.37
N VAL A 6 2.39 -30.15 37.96
CA VAL A 6 1.30 -29.14 37.93
C VAL A 6 1.52 -28.06 36.85
N LYS A 7 0.48 -27.76 36.06
CA LYS A 7 0.49 -26.74 34.99
C LYS A 7 0.49 -25.32 35.59
N ALA A 8 1.34 -24.42 35.04
CA ALA A 8 1.51 -23.04 35.52
C ALA A 8 0.24 -22.17 35.52
N LYS A 9 -0.80 -22.55 34.75
CA LYS A 9 -2.06 -21.80 34.63
C LYS A 9 -2.92 -21.79 35.90
N ASN A 10 -2.69 -22.72 36.83
CA ASN A 10 -3.49 -22.87 38.06
C ASN A 10 -2.81 -22.25 39.30
N LEU A 11 -1.68 -21.55 39.11
CA LEU A 11 -0.94 -20.92 40.20
C LEU A 11 -1.48 -19.51 40.45
N SER A 12 -2.01 -19.26 41.64
CA SER A 12 -2.34 -17.91 42.11
C SER A 12 -1.37 -17.48 43.20
N VAL A 13 -0.69 -16.35 42.99
CA VAL A 13 0.28 -15.77 43.93
C VAL A 13 -0.18 -14.38 44.32
N ALA A 14 -0.38 -14.16 45.62
CA ALA A 14 -0.61 -12.85 46.20
C ALA A 14 0.56 -12.51 47.13
N ILE A 15 1.26 -11.40 46.84
CA ILE A 15 2.37 -10.88 47.63
C ILE A 15 1.94 -9.50 48.12
N CYS A 16 1.72 -9.38 49.41
CA CYS A 16 1.43 -8.12 50.10
C CYS A 16 2.68 -7.65 50.85
N ASP A 17 2.60 -6.49 51.49
CA ASP A 17 3.64 -5.94 52.36
C ASP A 17 3.96 -6.82 53.58
N VAL A 18 2.98 -7.52 54.15
CA VAL A 18 3.19 -8.39 55.33
C VAL A 18 2.64 -9.81 55.15
N TYR A 19 1.97 -10.11 54.04
CA TYR A 19 1.34 -11.42 53.83
C TYR A 19 1.70 -12.00 52.47
N VAL A 20 2.05 -13.29 52.44
CA VAL A 20 2.33 -14.01 51.19
C VAL A 20 1.46 -15.24 51.11
N LYS A 21 0.72 -15.36 50.01
CA LYS A 21 -0.13 -16.50 49.69
C LYS A 21 0.21 -17.05 48.31
N VAL A 22 0.56 -18.33 48.28
CA VAL A 22 0.80 -19.10 47.05
C VAL A 22 -0.16 -20.28 47.08
N ASN A 23 -1.17 -20.24 46.23
CA ASN A 23 -2.18 -21.28 46.13
C ASN A 23 -2.00 -22.05 44.81
N LEU A 24 -1.88 -23.37 44.95
CA LEU A 24 -1.72 -24.31 43.86
C LEU A 24 -2.42 -25.63 44.24
N PRO A 25 -3.74 -25.76 44.00
CA PRO A 25 -4.52 -26.92 44.44
C PRO A 25 -3.86 -28.26 44.04
N PRO A 26 -3.66 -29.22 44.96
CA PRO A 26 -4.15 -29.25 46.36
C PRO A 26 -3.24 -28.56 47.41
N ALA A 27 -2.11 -27.99 47.03
CA ALA A 27 -1.14 -27.38 47.94
C ALA A 27 -1.39 -25.87 48.16
N LEU A 28 -1.45 -25.46 49.43
CA LEU A 28 -1.54 -24.05 49.84
C LEU A 28 -0.32 -23.69 50.69
N PHE A 29 0.32 -22.58 50.36
CA PHE A 29 1.36 -21.97 51.19
C PHE A 29 0.91 -20.56 51.59
N GLU A 30 0.78 -20.33 52.89
CA GLU A 30 0.47 -19.03 53.46
C GLU A 30 1.41 -18.70 54.60
N VAL A 31 1.89 -17.45 54.64
CA VAL A 31 2.80 -16.95 55.68
C VAL A 31 2.50 -15.48 55.95
N ASP A 32 2.32 -15.16 57.24
CA ASP A 32 2.37 -13.79 57.75
C ASP A 32 3.83 -13.47 58.12
N LEU A 33 4.40 -12.46 57.47
CA LEU A 33 5.80 -12.05 57.61
C LEU A 33 6.01 -11.24 58.89
N LEU A 34 7.15 -11.41 59.54
CA LEU A 34 7.49 -10.66 60.76
C LEU A 34 7.62 -9.14 60.50
N HIS A 35 8.22 -8.78 59.37
CA HIS A 35 8.45 -7.38 58.98
C HIS A 35 8.00 -7.12 57.54
N GLU A 36 7.85 -5.84 57.22
CA GLU A 36 7.38 -5.39 55.91
C GLU A 36 8.37 -5.67 54.78
N ILE A 37 7.81 -6.07 53.65
CA ILE A 37 8.49 -6.21 52.36
C ILE A 37 8.02 -5.15 51.38
N ASP A 38 8.84 -4.88 50.38
CA ASP A 38 8.48 -4.02 49.26
C ASP A 38 7.95 -4.88 48.10
N PRO A 39 6.62 -4.92 47.87
CA PRO A 39 6.01 -5.74 46.82
C PRO A 39 6.29 -5.21 45.41
N GLU A 40 6.61 -3.92 45.24
CA GLU A 40 6.81 -3.28 43.92
C GLU A 40 8.28 -3.26 43.49
N HIS A 41 9.20 -3.57 44.40
CA HIS A 41 10.61 -3.61 44.08
C HIS A 41 10.92 -4.69 43.02
N PRO A 42 11.74 -4.41 41.99
CA PRO A 42 12.03 -5.35 40.89
C PRO A 42 12.77 -6.65 41.32
N LYS A 43 13.30 -6.69 42.54
CA LYS A 43 13.87 -7.91 43.14
C LYS A 43 12.82 -8.81 43.79
N THR A 44 11.65 -8.29 44.12
CA THR A 44 10.50 -9.05 44.62
C THR A 44 9.83 -9.74 43.43
N ARG A 45 10.00 -11.06 43.32
CA ARG A 45 9.47 -11.84 42.18
C ARG A 45 9.21 -13.29 42.55
N CYS A 46 8.21 -13.87 41.89
CA CYS A 46 7.93 -15.29 41.94
C CYS A 46 8.43 -15.96 40.64
N ARG A 47 9.33 -16.95 40.75
CA ARG A 47 9.79 -17.77 39.63
C ARG A 47 9.21 -19.18 39.78
N VAL A 48 8.53 -19.62 38.73
CA VAL A 48 7.93 -20.95 38.62
C VAL A 48 8.85 -21.80 37.75
N SER A 49 9.34 -22.91 38.30
CA SER A 49 10.08 -23.95 37.58
C SER A 49 9.25 -25.24 37.60
N PRO A 50 9.48 -26.20 36.67
CA PRO A 50 8.65 -27.39 36.53
C PRO A 50 8.43 -28.16 37.83
N ASN A 51 9.47 -28.18 38.67
CA ASN A 51 9.45 -28.90 39.95
C ASN A 51 9.56 -28.01 41.19
N LYS A 52 9.56 -26.67 41.05
CA LYS A 52 9.80 -25.76 42.20
C LYS A 52 9.20 -24.36 41.99
N VAL A 53 8.50 -23.85 43.00
CA VAL A 53 8.17 -22.41 43.11
C VAL A 53 9.17 -21.74 44.04
N THR A 54 9.82 -20.68 43.54
CA THR A 54 10.78 -19.86 44.27
C THR A 54 10.27 -18.42 44.34
N VAL A 55 10.00 -17.94 45.55
CA VAL A 55 9.60 -16.55 45.81
C VAL A 55 10.80 -15.81 46.39
N THR A 56 11.22 -14.74 45.73
CA THR A 56 12.24 -13.81 46.21
C THR A 56 11.54 -12.55 46.68
N LEU A 57 11.79 -12.11 47.91
CA LEU A 57 11.14 -10.94 48.52
C LEU A 57 12.22 -9.92 48.92
N GLN A 58 12.02 -8.66 48.57
CA GLN A 58 12.87 -7.57 49.03
C GLN A 58 12.35 -7.01 50.36
N LYS A 59 13.18 -7.03 51.39
CA LYS A 59 12.85 -6.39 52.68
C LYS A 59 12.75 -4.87 52.49
N ARG A 60 11.76 -4.24 53.13
CA ARG A 60 11.59 -2.78 53.13
C ARG A 60 12.68 -2.07 53.95
N GLN A 61 13.10 -2.69 55.05
CA GLN A 61 14.20 -2.25 55.90
C GLN A 61 15.33 -3.28 55.89
N ALA A 62 16.57 -2.81 55.79
CA ALA A 62 17.76 -3.65 55.77
C ALA A 62 18.12 -4.14 57.18
N GLN A 63 17.41 -5.17 57.65
CA GLN A 63 17.66 -5.80 58.95
C GLN A 63 17.71 -7.33 58.86
N ILE A 64 18.43 -7.96 59.79
CA ILE A 64 18.44 -9.41 59.98
C ILE A 64 17.09 -9.79 60.59
N TRP A 65 16.48 -10.88 60.12
CA TRP A 65 15.21 -11.38 60.66
C TRP A 65 15.53 -12.60 61.49
N ASP A 66 15.19 -12.57 62.78
CA ASP A 66 15.42 -13.71 63.70
C ASP A 66 14.51 -14.90 63.35
N ASP A 67 13.29 -14.61 62.91
CA ASP A 67 12.37 -15.56 62.26
C ASP A 67 11.66 -14.86 61.08
N PHE A 68 11.19 -15.63 60.10
CA PHE A 68 10.45 -15.11 58.95
C PHE A 68 8.95 -15.01 59.19
N ARG A 69 8.43 -15.67 60.24
CA ARG A 69 7.01 -15.66 60.61
C ARG A 69 6.74 -14.66 61.73
N ALA A 70 5.62 -13.95 61.64
CA ALA A 70 5.13 -13.12 62.75
C ALA A 70 4.62 -13.99 63.90
N ALA A 71 5.03 -13.68 65.14
CA ALA A 71 4.50 -14.28 66.36
C ALA A 71 3.50 -13.34 67.03
N GLY A 72 2.33 -13.85 67.43
CA GLY A 72 1.28 -13.04 68.07
C GLY A 72 -0.04 -13.79 68.26
N ALA A 73 -1.04 -13.13 68.86
CA ALA A 73 -2.37 -13.70 69.00
C ALA A 73 -3.03 -13.86 67.62
N LYS A 74 -3.77 -14.96 67.41
CA LYS A 74 -4.38 -15.30 66.12
C LYS A 74 -5.36 -14.24 65.59
N ALA A 75 -6.00 -13.47 66.50
CA ALA A 75 -6.89 -12.38 66.14
C ALA A 75 -6.14 -11.20 65.52
N ASP A 76 -5.02 -10.80 66.11
CA ASP A 76 -4.21 -9.65 65.65
C ASP A 76 -3.55 -9.93 64.30
N LEU A 77 -3.05 -11.15 64.10
CA LEU A 77 -2.51 -11.60 62.81
C LEU A 77 -3.59 -11.60 61.71
N ARG A 78 -4.84 -11.93 62.05
CA ARG A 78 -5.95 -11.92 61.09
C ARG A 78 -6.33 -10.50 60.66
N VAL A 79 -6.38 -9.56 61.61
CA VAL A 79 -6.64 -8.14 61.32
C VAL A 79 -5.52 -7.56 60.43
N ARG A 80 -4.26 -7.85 60.77
CA ARG A 80 -3.09 -7.44 59.97
C ARG A 80 -3.14 -8.00 58.55
N ARG A 81 -3.52 -9.27 58.40
CA ARG A 81 -3.69 -9.93 57.10
C ARG A 81 -4.80 -9.29 56.27
N GLN A 82 -5.95 -9.02 56.88
CA GLN A 82 -7.08 -8.38 56.19
C GLN A 82 -6.71 -6.99 55.70
N ALA A 83 -6.10 -6.16 56.55
CA ALA A 83 -5.63 -4.84 56.15
C ALA A 83 -4.64 -4.88 54.96
N ALA A 84 -3.73 -5.86 54.94
CA ALA A 84 -2.78 -6.05 53.84
C ALA A 84 -3.45 -6.48 52.53
N LEU A 85 -4.48 -7.33 52.60
CA LEU A 85 -5.24 -7.76 51.43
C LEU A 85 -6.13 -6.64 50.88
N ASP A 86 -6.81 -5.89 51.76
CA ASP A 86 -7.64 -4.75 51.38
C ASP A 86 -6.80 -3.66 50.69
N ALA A 87 -5.58 -3.41 51.19
CA ALA A 87 -4.64 -2.48 50.56
C ALA A 87 -4.16 -2.97 49.18
N LEU A 88 -3.99 -4.28 48.98
CA LEU A 88 -3.66 -4.85 47.67
C LEU A 88 -4.82 -4.69 46.68
N GLU A 89 -6.05 -4.97 47.11
CA GLU A 89 -7.25 -4.82 46.29
C GLU A 89 -7.46 -3.36 45.85
N GLN A 90 -7.27 -2.40 46.76
CA GLN A 90 -7.33 -0.97 46.43
C GLN A 90 -6.29 -0.57 45.37
N ARG A 91 -5.03 -1.03 45.51
CA ARG A 91 -3.96 -0.74 44.52
C ARG A 91 -4.24 -1.38 43.17
N GLU A 92 -4.76 -2.60 43.14
CA GLU A 92 -5.14 -3.27 41.88
C GLU A 92 -6.29 -2.55 41.19
N ALA A 93 -7.29 -2.08 41.95
CA ALA A 93 -8.41 -1.28 41.44
C ALA A 93 -7.94 0.06 40.86
N GLU A 94 -7.07 0.80 41.56
CA GLU A 94 -6.47 2.03 41.05
C GLU A 94 -5.67 1.81 39.77
N ARG A 95 -4.88 0.73 39.68
CA ARG A 95 -4.11 0.39 38.48
C ARG A 95 -5.03 0.07 37.29
N LEU A 96 -6.13 -0.63 37.55
CA LEU A 96 -7.13 -0.91 36.53
C LEU A 96 -7.82 0.38 36.06
N GLN A 97 -8.13 1.29 36.98
CA GLN A 97 -8.74 2.58 36.67
C GLN A 97 -7.79 3.46 35.83
N LYS A 98 -6.53 3.63 36.25
CA LYS A 98 -5.50 4.33 35.45
C LYS A 98 -5.34 3.76 34.05
N ARG A 99 -5.48 2.44 33.87
CA ARG A 99 -5.43 1.80 32.54
C ARG A 99 -6.65 2.15 31.69
N LYS A 100 -7.83 2.28 32.30
CA LYS A 100 -9.05 2.73 31.60
C LYS A 100 -8.92 4.20 31.21
N ASP A 101 -8.53 5.05 32.15
CA ASP A 101 -8.37 6.50 31.94
C ASP A 101 -7.33 6.77 30.83
N PHE A 102 -6.18 6.07 30.85
CA PHE A 102 -5.17 6.18 29.79
C PHE A 102 -5.68 5.74 28.41
N LYS A 103 -6.51 4.69 28.36
CA LYS A 103 -7.11 4.22 27.11
C LYS A 103 -8.10 5.24 26.56
N GLU A 104 -8.90 5.86 27.42
CA GLU A 104 -9.85 6.92 27.05
C GLU A 104 -9.12 8.18 26.58
N GLU A 105 -8.03 8.56 27.24
CA GLU A 105 -7.23 9.72 26.85
C GLU A 105 -6.56 9.51 25.49
N MET A 106 -6.00 8.32 25.24
CA MET A 106 -5.44 7.96 23.93
C MET A 106 -6.50 7.95 22.83
N LEU A 107 -7.72 7.49 23.12
CA LEU A 107 -8.83 7.53 22.17
C LEU A 107 -9.18 8.99 21.80
N LYS A 108 -9.33 9.86 22.80
CA LYS A 108 -9.61 11.28 22.61
C LYS A 108 -8.52 11.98 21.80
N GLN A 109 -7.25 11.68 22.06
CA GLN A 109 -6.13 12.23 21.29
C GLN A 109 -6.17 11.78 19.82
N GLY A 110 -6.56 10.52 19.56
CA GLY A 110 -6.79 10.01 18.21
C GLY A 110 -7.93 10.74 17.49
N GLU A 111 -9.08 10.91 18.16
CA GLU A 111 -10.24 11.63 17.62
C GLU A 111 -9.91 13.09 17.29
N HIS A 112 -9.19 13.78 18.18
CA HIS A 112 -8.74 15.16 17.94
C HIS A 112 -7.75 15.27 16.78
N ALA A 113 -6.87 14.28 16.58
CA ALA A 113 -5.97 14.26 15.43
C ALA A 113 -6.73 14.06 14.11
N GLN A 114 -7.76 13.21 14.12
CA GLN A 114 -8.61 12.99 12.96
C GLN A 114 -9.43 14.24 12.62
N TRP A 115 -10.03 14.92 13.60
CA TRP A 115 -10.73 16.19 13.38
C TRP A 115 -9.82 17.28 12.81
N ARG A 116 -8.55 17.32 13.20
CA ARG A 116 -7.60 18.28 12.64
C ARG A 116 -7.34 18.05 11.16
N LEU A 117 -7.16 16.78 10.76
CA LEU A 117 -7.02 16.40 9.35
C LEU A 117 -8.28 16.70 8.55
N ASP A 118 -9.46 16.37 9.09
CA ASP A 118 -10.74 16.64 8.43
C ASP A 118 -11.01 18.15 8.30
N SER A 119 -10.64 18.96 9.30
CA SER A 119 -10.75 20.43 9.24
C SER A 119 -9.82 21.01 8.18
N GLN A 120 -8.56 20.56 8.11
CA GLN A 120 -7.63 20.99 7.06
C GLN A 120 -8.13 20.61 5.67
N ASN A 121 -8.67 19.41 5.50
CA ASN A 121 -9.25 18.97 4.23
C ASN A 121 -10.45 19.84 3.83
N ARG A 122 -11.34 20.18 4.78
CA ARG A 122 -12.46 21.09 4.52
C ARG A 122 -11.99 22.48 4.12
N GLU A 123 -11.02 23.05 4.84
CA GLU A 123 -10.43 24.34 4.49
C GLU A 123 -9.78 24.35 3.10
N THR A 124 -9.15 23.24 2.70
CA THR A 124 -8.60 23.12 1.34
C THR A 124 -9.68 23.00 0.27
N ILE A 125 -10.77 22.28 0.54
CA ILE A 125 -11.91 22.15 -0.38
C ILE A 125 -12.62 23.49 -0.53
N GLU A 126 -12.90 24.19 0.57
CA GLU A 126 -13.54 25.51 0.56
C GLU A 126 -12.70 26.54 -0.21
N LYS A 127 -11.36 26.48 -0.10
CA LYS A 127 -10.46 27.32 -0.92
C LYS A 127 -10.56 26.99 -2.40
N TRP A 128 -10.57 25.70 -2.76
CA TRP A 128 -10.73 25.31 -4.16
C TRP A 128 -12.09 25.71 -4.73
N GLU A 129 -13.17 25.56 -3.95
CA GLU A 129 -14.51 26.00 -4.34
C GLU A 129 -14.56 27.53 -4.52
N GLN A 130 -13.89 28.30 -3.65
CA GLN A 130 -13.77 29.75 -3.80
C GLN A 130 -12.95 30.14 -5.04
N GLU A 131 -11.81 29.49 -5.27
CA GLU A 131 -10.98 29.75 -6.45
C GLU A 131 -11.68 29.39 -7.76
N GLU A 132 -12.45 28.29 -7.80
CA GLU A 132 -13.29 27.97 -8.97
C GLU A 132 -14.40 29.00 -9.13
N LYS A 133 -15.08 29.37 -8.04
CA LYS A 133 -16.15 30.37 -8.08
C LYS A 133 -15.65 31.71 -8.59
N GLU A 134 -14.49 32.18 -8.12
CA GLU A 134 -13.87 33.42 -8.58
C GLU A 134 -13.52 33.35 -10.08
N LYS A 135 -12.98 32.22 -10.56
CA LYS A 135 -12.71 32.01 -11.99
C LYS A 135 -13.99 32.02 -12.83
N TRP A 136 -15.04 31.34 -12.36
CA TRP A 136 -16.34 31.35 -13.02
C TRP A 136 -16.95 32.75 -13.04
N GLU A 137 -16.88 33.49 -11.93
CA GLU A 137 -17.33 34.88 -11.86
C GLU A 137 -16.55 35.77 -12.84
N GLU A 138 -15.23 35.68 -12.85
CA GLU A 138 -14.38 36.41 -13.81
C GLU A 138 -14.71 36.08 -15.27
N GLU A 139 -14.99 34.80 -15.58
CA GLU A 139 -15.35 34.37 -16.92
C GLU A 139 -16.74 34.88 -17.34
N VAL A 140 -17.71 34.87 -16.43
CA VAL A 140 -19.04 35.46 -16.66
C VAL A 140 -18.91 36.98 -16.88
N TYR A 141 -18.14 37.70 -16.05
CA TYR A 141 -17.91 39.13 -16.25
C TYR A 141 -17.18 39.43 -17.57
N ARG A 142 -16.18 38.62 -17.95
CA ARG A 142 -15.48 38.74 -19.23
C ARG A 142 -16.41 38.50 -20.42
N SER A 143 -17.33 37.54 -20.32
CA SER A 143 -18.34 37.27 -21.35
C SER A 143 -19.33 38.43 -21.48
N PHE A 144 -19.68 39.09 -20.37
CA PHE A 144 -20.54 40.26 -20.35
C PHE A 144 -19.86 41.47 -21.01
N ASP A 145 -18.58 41.73 -20.70
CA ASP A 145 -17.79 42.81 -21.31
C ASP A 145 -17.64 42.63 -22.83
N SER A 146 -17.41 41.39 -23.30
CA SER A 146 -17.34 41.06 -24.74
C SER A 146 -18.67 41.35 -25.45
N ALA A 147 -19.80 40.98 -24.84
CA ALA A 147 -21.12 41.21 -25.42
C ALA A 147 -21.48 42.71 -25.49
N THR A 148 -21.05 43.53 -24.51
CA THR A 148 -21.17 44.99 -24.59
C THR A 148 -20.21 45.63 -25.61
N GLY A 149 -19.03 45.04 -25.82
CA GLY A 149 -18.10 45.46 -26.87
C GLY A 149 -18.67 45.25 -28.28
N ASP A 150 -19.30 44.10 -28.50
CA ASP A 150 -19.94 43.76 -29.78
C ASP A 150 -21.15 44.67 -30.09
N LEU A 151 -21.90 45.09 -29.08
CA LEU A 151 -22.98 46.08 -29.22
C LEU A 151 -22.44 47.45 -29.66
N LEU A 152 -21.36 47.94 -29.05
CA LEU A 152 -20.72 49.22 -29.42
C LEU A 152 -20.02 49.18 -30.79
N GLU A 153 -19.54 48.01 -31.22
CA GLU A 153 -18.93 47.83 -32.55
C GLU A 153 -19.97 47.67 -33.66
N SER A 154 -21.15 47.14 -33.32
CA SER A 154 -22.31 47.07 -34.24
C SER A 154 -22.91 48.45 -34.53
N GLU A 155 -22.94 49.35 -33.53
CA GLU A 155 -23.36 50.75 -33.73
C GLU A 155 -22.37 51.52 -34.60
N ARG A 156 -21.05 51.28 -34.46
CA ARG A 156 -20.02 51.92 -35.31
C ARG A 156 -20.00 51.43 -36.76
N ARG A 157 -20.40 50.17 -37.01
CA ARG A 157 -20.50 49.61 -38.37
C ARG A 157 -21.74 50.07 -39.14
N ALA A 158 -22.77 50.58 -38.46
CA ALA A 158 -23.96 51.13 -39.09
C ALA A 158 -23.72 52.50 -39.74
N ASP A 159 -22.71 53.26 -39.27
CA ASP A 159 -22.38 54.61 -39.77
C ASP A 159 -21.56 54.62 -41.08
N ASP A 160 -21.05 53.46 -41.54
CA ASP A 160 -20.12 53.36 -42.70
C ASP A 160 -20.80 52.95 -44.04
N LEU A 161 -22.13 52.87 -44.11
CA LEU A 161 -22.88 52.44 -45.32
C LEU A 161 -23.67 53.55 -46.04
N ASP A 162 -23.46 54.82 -45.72
CA ASP A 162 -24.21 55.96 -46.30
C ASP A 162 -23.42 56.79 -47.32
N ASN A 163 -22.68 56.15 -48.24
CA ASN A 163 -21.98 56.91 -49.28
C ASN A 163 -21.75 56.13 -50.58
N LEU A 164 -22.80 55.91 -51.37
CA LEU A 164 -22.75 55.55 -52.80
C LEU A 164 -24.18 55.66 -53.39
N ASP A 165 -24.56 56.82 -53.95
CA ASP A 165 -24.63 57.01 -55.42
C ASP A 165 -25.21 58.39 -55.79
N ALA A 166 -24.66 59.00 -56.83
CA ALA A 166 -25.21 60.18 -57.48
C ALA A 166 -25.06 60.01 -58.99
N LEU A 167 -26.20 59.93 -59.72
CA LEU A 167 -26.52 60.75 -60.90
C LEU A 167 -27.73 60.24 -61.71
N ALA A 168 -28.65 61.19 -61.96
CA ALA A 168 -29.42 61.44 -63.20
C ALA A 168 -30.82 60.82 -63.42
N ASP A 169 -31.82 61.66 -63.09
CA ASP A 169 -32.91 62.19 -63.93
C ASP A 169 -33.99 61.30 -64.60
N GLY A 170 -35.27 61.56 -64.27
CA GLY A 170 -36.41 61.27 -65.15
C GLY A 170 -37.82 61.05 -64.54
N GLU A 171 -38.46 62.11 -64.04
CA GLU A 171 -39.91 62.46 -64.06
C GLU A 171 -41.09 61.46 -63.76
N VAL A 172 -41.71 61.69 -62.58
CA VAL A 172 -43.15 61.86 -62.17
C VAL A 172 -44.21 60.71 -62.23
N GLN A 173 -44.67 60.23 -61.05
CA GLN A 173 -45.99 60.51 -60.37
C GLN A 173 -46.23 59.62 -59.11
N ALA A 174 -46.62 60.26 -57.99
CA ALA A 174 -46.97 59.74 -56.64
C ALA A 174 -48.50 59.46 -56.49
N PRO A 175 -49.13 59.05 -55.34
CA PRO A 175 -48.69 58.89 -53.92
C PRO A 175 -49.12 57.50 -53.31
N GLU A 176 -48.77 57.07 -52.08
CA GLU A 176 -49.31 57.49 -50.77
C GLU A 176 -48.43 57.00 -49.59
N GLU A 177 -48.46 57.87 -48.58
CA GLU A 177 -47.93 57.92 -47.22
C GLU A 177 -47.70 56.59 -46.46
N VAL A 178 -46.49 56.44 -45.92
CA VAL A 178 -46.22 55.63 -44.72
C VAL A 178 -45.41 56.51 -43.78
N GLU A 179 -46.06 57.12 -42.80
CA GLU A 179 -45.40 57.85 -41.71
C GLU A 179 -45.21 56.97 -40.47
N GLU A 180 -43.97 57.05 -40.02
CA GLU A 180 -43.32 56.75 -38.75
C GLU A 180 -44.21 56.72 -37.50
N ALA A 181 -43.92 55.77 -36.60
CA ALA A 181 -44.14 55.97 -35.17
C ALA A 181 -43.07 55.27 -34.33
N SER A 182 -42.51 56.06 -33.40
CA SER A 182 -41.46 55.76 -32.43
C SER A 182 -41.90 54.76 -31.32
N PRO A 183 -40.98 54.28 -30.47
CA PRO A 183 -41.13 53.04 -29.70
C PRO A 183 -42.00 53.23 -28.45
N GLN A 184 -42.96 52.32 -28.25
CA GLN A 184 -43.75 52.24 -27.02
C GLN A 184 -43.38 51.00 -26.20
N VAL A 185 -43.01 51.31 -24.95
CA VAL A 185 -42.97 50.49 -23.75
C VAL A 185 -43.94 49.29 -23.78
N VAL A 186 -43.40 48.07 -23.83
CA VAL A 186 -44.18 46.85 -23.69
C VAL A 186 -44.43 46.57 -22.20
N LYS A 187 -45.72 46.57 -21.84
CA LYS A 187 -46.28 46.17 -20.55
C LYS A 187 -46.23 44.64 -20.38
N PRO A 188 -46.27 44.13 -19.13
CA PRO A 188 -46.23 42.69 -18.86
C PRO A 188 -47.49 41.99 -19.37
N GLU A 189 -47.31 40.87 -20.07
CA GLU A 189 -48.36 40.04 -20.66
C GLU A 189 -49.18 39.31 -19.58
N GLU A 190 -50.49 39.26 -19.80
CA GLU A 190 -51.52 38.69 -18.93
C GLU A 190 -51.53 37.15 -18.94
N PRO A 191 -52.02 36.49 -17.86
CA PRO A 191 -52.09 35.03 -17.80
C PRO A 191 -53.10 34.46 -18.82
N ILE A 192 -52.68 33.39 -19.49
CA ILE A 192 -53.28 32.82 -20.71
C ILE A 192 -54.71 32.25 -20.52
N TRP A 193 -55.27 32.15 -19.32
CA TRP A 193 -56.53 31.44 -19.07
C TRP A 193 -57.54 32.32 -18.31
N THR A 194 -58.72 32.54 -18.89
CA THR A 194 -59.82 33.24 -18.23
C THR A 194 -60.85 32.26 -17.68
N ALA A 195 -61.49 32.61 -16.57
CA ALA A 195 -62.38 31.74 -15.80
C ALA A 195 -63.74 31.42 -16.48
N GLU A 196 -64.00 31.98 -17.67
CA GLU A 196 -65.25 31.77 -18.44
C GLU A 196 -65.14 30.63 -19.46
N GLU A 197 -63.95 30.10 -19.75
CA GLU A 197 -63.77 28.95 -20.67
C GLU A 197 -63.90 27.58 -19.99
N LEU A 198 -64.17 27.55 -18.67
CA LEU A 198 -64.28 26.33 -17.85
C LEU A 198 -65.74 25.89 -17.60
N ALA A 199 -66.73 26.52 -18.25
CA ALA A 199 -68.14 26.33 -17.95
C ALA A 199 -68.96 25.53 -18.99
N ASP A 200 -68.45 25.25 -20.19
CA ASP A 200 -69.21 24.51 -21.20
C ASP A 200 -68.66 23.09 -21.43
N THR A 201 -69.35 22.16 -20.80
CA THR A 201 -69.43 20.70 -21.04
C THR A 201 -69.61 20.37 -22.53
N GLU A 202 -69.05 19.32 -23.11
CA GLU A 202 -69.52 17.92 -22.97
C GLU A 202 -68.40 16.89 -23.26
N GLU A 203 -68.41 15.82 -22.48
CA GLU A 203 -67.40 14.78 -22.37
C GLU A 203 -67.57 13.71 -23.47
N TYR A 204 -66.71 13.71 -24.50
CA TYR A 204 -66.65 12.63 -25.50
C TYR A 204 -65.62 11.57 -25.07
N VAL A 205 -66.12 10.43 -24.59
CA VAL A 205 -65.29 9.24 -24.27
C VAL A 205 -65.37 8.25 -25.43
N PRO A 206 -64.25 7.86 -26.06
CA PRO A 206 -64.25 6.84 -27.11
C PRO A 206 -64.61 5.45 -26.56
N ASP A 207 -65.38 4.66 -27.31
CA ASP A 207 -65.75 3.30 -26.93
C ASP A 207 -64.53 2.38 -26.71
N VAL A 208 -64.62 1.54 -25.68
CA VAL A 208 -63.59 0.58 -25.28
C VAL A 208 -63.46 -0.53 -26.33
N ARG A 209 -62.25 -0.75 -26.85
CA ARG A 209 -61.97 -1.89 -27.74
C ARG A 209 -62.10 -3.21 -26.96
N ASP A 210 -63.05 -4.05 -27.35
CA ASP A 210 -63.19 -5.43 -26.86
C ASP A 210 -62.02 -6.31 -27.35
N ASN A 211 -61.01 -6.51 -26.49
CA ASN A 211 -60.04 -7.59 -26.64
C ASN A 211 -59.99 -8.40 -25.33
N PRO A 212 -60.52 -9.64 -25.27
CA PRO A 212 -60.47 -10.47 -24.08
C PRO A 212 -59.11 -11.19 -24.00
N GLY A 213 -58.03 -10.43 -23.83
CA GLY A 213 -56.70 -10.95 -23.54
C GLY A 213 -56.37 -10.80 -22.06
N LYS A 214 -56.45 -11.88 -21.27
CA LYS A 214 -56.00 -11.86 -19.87
C LYS A 214 -54.48 -11.64 -19.82
N ILE A 215 -54.05 -10.43 -19.43
CA ILE A 215 -52.66 -10.15 -19.06
C ILE A 215 -52.43 -10.74 -17.67
N GLY A 216 -51.64 -11.81 -17.57
CA GLY A 216 -51.29 -12.43 -16.30
C GLY A 216 -50.20 -11.65 -15.57
N LEU A 217 -50.57 -10.74 -14.68
CA LEU A 217 -49.64 -10.16 -13.70
C LEU A 217 -49.39 -11.15 -12.56
N ARG A 218 -48.14 -11.60 -12.40
CA ARG A 218 -47.70 -12.36 -11.23
C ARG A 218 -47.05 -11.39 -10.24
N PHE A 219 -47.65 -11.23 -9.06
CA PHE A 219 -47.05 -10.48 -7.96
C PHE A 219 -46.07 -11.37 -7.18
N THR A 220 -45.00 -10.77 -6.65
CA THR A 220 -44.06 -11.47 -5.75
C THR A 220 -44.77 -11.89 -4.45
N GLU A 221 -44.54 -13.12 -4.01
CA GLU A 221 -45.20 -13.68 -2.83
C GLU A 221 -44.75 -12.95 -1.55
N ARG A 222 -45.72 -12.57 -0.70
CA ARG A 222 -45.42 -11.92 0.58
C ARG A 222 -44.99 -12.98 1.60
N PRO A 223 -43.85 -12.80 2.29
CA PRO A 223 -43.32 -13.81 3.22
C PRO A 223 -44.19 -14.07 4.46
N ARG A 224 -45.20 -13.24 4.77
CA ARG A 224 -46.26 -13.52 5.75
C ARG A 224 -47.60 -12.92 5.30
N PRO A 225 -48.57 -13.73 4.84
CA PRO A 225 -49.90 -13.25 4.48
C PRO A 225 -50.65 -12.79 5.74
N GLY A 226 -51.25 -11.59 5.71
CA GLY A 226 -52.23 -11.15 6.72
C GLY A 226 -51.78 -10.10 7.75
N VAL A 227 -50.55 -9.55 7.67
CA VAL A 227 -50.13 -8.46 8.58
C VAL A 227 -49.93 -7.15 7.79
N PRO A 228 -50.65 -6.06 8.13
CA PRO A 228 -50.44 -4.75 7.53
C PRO A 228 -49.01 -4.25 7.75
N VAL A 229 -48.41 -3.66 6.71
CA VAL A 229 -46.99 -3.22 6.66
C VAL A 229 -46.61 -2.24 7.79
N ARG A 230 -47.61 -1.62 8.44
CA ARG A 230 -47.45 -0.55 9.42
C ARG A 230 -47.25 -1.03 10.87
N ASP A 231 -47.45 -2.31 11.16
CA ASP A 231 -47.35 -2.87 12.52
C ASP A 231 -46.09 -3.74 12.69
N ARG A 232 -44.93 -3.18 12.35
CA ARG A 232 -43.64 -3.74 12.75
C ARG A 232 -43.43 -3.41 14.22
N GLY A 233 -43.43 -4.44 15.07
CA GLY A 233 -43.21 -4.35 16.52
C GLY A 233 -42.03 -3.45 16.91
N ARG A 234 -42.20 -2.80 18.08
CA ARG A 234 -41.26 -1.89 18.75
C ARG A 234 -39.80 -2.07 18.30
N LYS A 235 -39.22 -1.00 17.75
CA LYS A 235 -37.76 -0.87 17.62
C LYS A 235 -37.13 -1.23 18.98
N PRO A 236 -36.18 -2.18 19.04
CA PRO A 236 -35.38 -2.33 20.25
C PRO A 236 -34.68 -0.99 20.53
N ALA A 237 -34.48 -0.69 21.82
CA ALA A 237 -33.79 0.53 22.22
C ALA A 237 -32.42 0.62 21.52
N PRO A 238 -31.98 1.82 21.10
CA PRO A 238 -30.70 1.97 20.41
C PRO A 238 -29.58 1.41 21.28
N PHE A 239 -28.71 0.61 20.66
CA PHE A 239 -27.56 0.01 21.32
C PHE A 239 -26.64 1.10 21.93
N PRO A 240 -25.97 0.83 23.06
CA PRO A 240 -24.99 1.74 23.64
C PRO A 240 -23.93 2.12 22.60
N LYS A 241 -23.58 3.41 22.51
CA LYS A 241 -22.68 3.99 21.50
C LYS A 241 -21.23 3.45 21.51
N GLU A 242 -20.92 2.44 22.31
CA GLU A 242 -19.56 1.93 22.55
C GLU A 242 -19.32 0.49 22.05
N ALA A 243 -20.19 -0.07 21.21
CA ALA A 243 -19.87 -1.29 20.47
C ALA A 243 -18.95 -0.98 19.28
N PRO A 244 -17.93 -1.80 18.99
CA PRO A 244 -17.02 -1.57 17.87
C PRO A 244 -17.83 -1.59 16.56
N LYS A 245 -17.80 -0.48 15.84
CA LYS A 245 -18.38 -0.37 14.49
C LYS A 245 -17.66 -1.37 13.58
N THR A 246 -18.29 -2.50 13.32
CA THR A 246 -18.04 -3.26 12.09
C THR A 246 -18.54 -2.41 10.93
N GLU A 247 -17.71 -2.31 9.91
CA GLU A 247 -17.83 -1.36 8.82
C GLU A 247 -19.05 -1.69 7.92
N LEU A 248 -19.74 -0.59 7.53
CA LEU A 248 -20.57 -0.36 6.33
C LEU A 248 -22.13 -0.50 6.39
N PRO A 249 -22.88 0.44 5.74
CA PRO A 249 -24.35 0.48 5.73
C PRO A 249 -25.00 -0.43 4.65
N PRO A 250 -26.23 -0.94 4.87
CA PRO A 250 -26.85 -1.99 4.05
C PRO A 250 -27.72 -1.44 2.90
N MET A 251 -27.17 -0.58 2.04
CA MET A 251 -27.88 -0.12 0.82
C MET A 251 -27.04 -0.18 -0.47
N LEU A 252 -25.90 -0.88 -0.44
CA LEU A 252 -25.07 -1.19 -1.62
C LEU A 252 -24.97 -2.72 -1.83
N ALA A 253 -26.07 -3.45 -1.66
CA ALA A 253 -26.12 -4.91 -1.89
C ALA A 253 -26.25 -5.23 -3.39
N GLY A 254 -25.23 -4.83 -4.13
CA GLY A 254 -24.99 -5.13 -5.54
C GLY A 254 -23.50 -4.94 -5.81
N ASP A 255 -22.67 -5.61 -5.01
CA ASP A 255 -21.21 -5.56 -5.12
C ASP A 255 -20.75 -6.79 -5.93
N GLU A 256 -20.39 -6.56 -7.19
CA GLU A 256 -19.45 -7.43 -7.93
C GLU A 256 -18.10 -7.57 -7.18
N ARG A 257 -17.84 -6.68 -6.21
CA ARG A 257 -16.64 -6.67 -5.36
C ARG A 257 -16.57 -7.82 -4.36
N GLU A 258 -17.70 -8.38 -3.89
CA GLU A 258 -17.68 -9.52 -2.96
C GLU A 258 -17.40 -10.86 -3.66
N GLU A 259 -17.68 -10.96 -4.96
CA GLU A 259 -17.36 -12.16 -5.76
C GLU A 259 -15.85 -12.26 -6.02
N ASP A 260 -15.18 -11.13 -6.27
CA ASP A 260 -13.73 -11.04 -6.48
C ASP A 260 -12.91 -11.41 -5.22
N GLU A 261 -13.39 -11.10 -4.02
CA GLU A 261 -12.69 -11.47 -2.77
C GLU A 261 -12.70 -12.98 -2.49
N ASN A 262 -13.52 -13.75 -3.22
CA ASN A 262 -13.60 -15.20 -3.13
C ASN A 262 -12.81 -15.92 -4.24
N ASP A 263 -12.15 -15.21 -5.16
CA ASP A 263 -11.24 -15.80 -6.14
C ASP A 263 -9.79 -15.86 -5.60
N PRO A 264 -9.19 -17.06 -5.46
CA PRO A 264 -7.79 -17.21 -5.07
C PRO A 264 -6.80 -16.49 -6.00
N VAL A 265 -7.12 -16.34 -7.29
CA VAL A 265 -6.23 -15.67 -8.26
C VAL A 265 -6.24 -14.16 -8.03
N TRP A 266 -7.42 -13.57 -7.86
CA TRP A 266 -7.56 -12.16 -7.54
C TRP A 266 -6.87 -11.80 -6.21
N LEU A 267 -7.05 -12.61 -5.16
CA LEU A 267 -6.39 -12.38 -3.87
C LEU A 267 -4.86 -12.48 -3.96
N LYS A 268 -4.33 -13.38 -4.79
CA LYS A 268 -2.89 -13.45 -5.07
C LYS A 268 -2.42 -12.15 -5.71
N ASP A 269 -3.11 -11.66 -6.73
CA ASP A 269 -2.69 -10.48 -7.48
C ASP A 269 -2.85 -9.20 -6.63
N LYS A 270 -3.86 -9.13 -5.77
CA LYS A 270 -3.99 -8.12 -4.70
C LYS A 270 -2.79 -8.16 -3.75
N GLY A 271 -2.37 -9.36 -3.33
CA GLY A 271 -1.15 -9.56 -2.56
C GLY A 271 0.10 -9.06 -3.28
N ASP A 272 0.24 -9.39 -4.56
CA ASP A 272 1.38 -8.97 -5.40
C ASP A 272 1.44 -7.44 -5.50
N GLN A 273 0.30 -6.76 -5.69
CA GLN A 273 0.22 -5.30 -5.67
C GLN A 273 0.61 -4.69 -4.30
N LEU A 274 0.26 -5.34 -3.19
CA LEU A 274 0.62 -4.88 -1.85
C LEU A 274 2.11 -5.04 -1.56
N ILE A 275 2.74 -6.14 -2.01
CA ILE A 275 4.21 -6.28 -1.99
C ILE A 275 4.85 -5.12 -2.73
N VAL A 276 4.33 -4.82 -3.93
CA VAL A 276 4.84 -3.75 -4.77
C VAL A 276 4.69 -2.37 -4.13
N ARG A 277 3.61 -2.14 -3.36
CA ARG A 277 3.40 -0.93 -2.56
C ARG A 277 4.25 -0.88 -1.28
N GLY A 278 4.88 -1.99 -0.89
CA GLY A 278 5.70 -2.10 0.33
C GLY A 278 4.91 -2.42 1.61
N ASP A 279 3.61 -2.75 1.49
CA ASP A 279 2.81 -3.22 2.63
C ASP A 279 2.86 -4.75 2.73
N TYR A 280 3.90 -5.23 3.40
CA TYR A 280 4.11 -6.67 3.61
C TYR A 280 3.10 -7.30 4.56
N THR A 281 2.59 -6.53 5.52
CA THR A 281 1.58 -7.00 6.47
C THR A 281 0.24 -7.24 5.78
N GLY A 282 -0.20 -6.30 4.95
CA GLY A 282 -1.39 -6.46 4.11
C GLY A 282 -1.22 -7.60 3.11
N ALA A 283 -0.06 -7.67 2.44
CA ALA A 283 0.23 -8.75 1.49
C ALA A 283 0.18 -10.14 2.15
N TYR A 284 0.78 -10.30 3.35
CA TYR A 284 0.75 -11.55 4.10
C TYR A 284 -0.68 -12.00 4.40
N ASN A 285 -1.55 -11.07 4.81
CA ASN A 285 -2.97 -11.35 5.05
C ASN A 285 -3.69 -11.75 3.77
N ALA A 286 -3.50 -11.02 2.66
CA ALA A 286 -4.11 -11.32 1.37
C ALA A 286 -3.73 -12.73 0.86
N TYR A 287 -2.44 -13.11 0.92
CA TYR A 287 -2.04 -14.48 0.57
C TYR A 287 -2.58 -15.52 1.53
N THR A 288 -2.73 -15.18 2.81
CA THR A 288 -3.30 -16.10 3.80
C THR A 288 -4.77 -16.37 3.51
N GLU A 289 -5.56 -15.36 3.12
CA GLU A 289 -6.93 -15.55 2.63
C GLU A 289 -6.94 -16.38 1.33
N ALA A 290 -6.06 -16.08 0.37
CA ALA A 290 -5.96 -16.85 -0.88
C ALA A 290 -5.69 -18.34 -0.62
N LEU A 291 -4.82 -18.64 0.34
CA LEU A 291 -4.45 -20.00 0.73
C LEU A 291 -5.54 -20.74 1.51
N LYS A 292 -6.51 -20.04 2.12
CA LYS A 292 -7.70 -20.68 2.70
C LYS A 292 -8.64 -21.22 1.62
N LEU A 293 -8.70 -20.53 0.49
CA LEU A 293 -9.56 -20.90 -0.64
C LEU A 293 -8.91 -21.96 -1.52
N ALA A 294 -7.65 -21.77 -1.92
CA ALA A 294 -6.91 -22.73 -2.73
C ALA A 294 -5.45 -22.88 -2.33
N SER A 295 -5.00 -24.13 -2.21
CA SER A 295 -3.60 -24.47 -1.94
C SER A 295 -2.78 -24.37 -3.22
N ASN A 296 -2.13 -23.23 -3.43
CA ASN A 296 -1.34 -22.93 -4.62
C ASN A 296 0.14 -22.72 -4.27
N ALA A 297 1.05 -23.41 -4.98
CA ALA A 297 2.50 -23.28 -4.79
C ALA A 297 2.99 -21.83 -4.93
N ARG A 298 2.50 -21.10 -5.95
CA ARG A 298 2.85 -19.68 -6.18
C ARG A 298 2.45 -18.77 -5.01
N CYS A 299 1.28 -19.00 -4.42
CA CYS A 299 0.81 -18.23 -3.26
C CYS A 299 1.67 -18.51 -2.02
N PHE A 300 2.03 -19.77 -1.76
CA PHE A 300 2.99 -20.11 -0.70
C PHE A 300 4.37 -19.47 -0.94
N ALA A 301 4.86 -19.49 -2.18
CA ALA A 301 6.12 -18.86 -2.53
C ALA A 301 6.07 -17.35 -2.25
N ASN A 302 5.03 -16.64 -2.69
CA ASN A 302 4.92 -15.19 -2.48
C ASN A 302 4.66 -14.83 -1.01
N ARG A 303 3.91 -15.64 -0.27
CA ARG A 303 3.78 -15.48 1.19
C ARG A 303 5.12 -15.72 1.91
N ALA A 304 5.92 -16.67 1.48
CA ALA A 304 7.27 -16.87 2.00
C ALA A 304 8.15 -15.63 1.78
N LEU A 305 8.06 -15.00 0.61
CA LEU A 305 8.74 -13.73 0.33
C LEU A 305 8.28 -12.60 1.27
N THR A 306 6.97 -12.44 1.50
CA THR A 306 6.47 -11.45 2.48
C THR A 306 6.98 -11.73 3.89
N SER A 307 7.02 -13.01 4.28
CA SER A 307 7.52 -13.43 5.59
C SER A 307 9.01 -13.15 5.74
N LEU A 308 9.78 -13.30 4.67
CA LEU A 308 11.20 -12.92 4.61
C LEU A 308 11.37 -11.42 4.88
N TYR A 309 10.56 -10.57 4.22
CA TYR A 309 10.60 -9.12 4.43
C TYR A 309 10.13 -8.69 5.83
N LEU A 310 9.19 -9.42 6.43
CA LEU A 310 8.74 -9.19 7.81
C LEU A 310 9.74 -9.71 8.86
N GLY A 311 10.76 -10.48 8.48
CA GLY A 311 11.72 -11.10 9.38
C GLY A 311 11.22 -12.38 10.06
N ASN A 312 10.10 -12.94 9.59
CA ASN A 312 9.53 -14.20 10.06
C ASN A 312 10.15 -15.40 9.32
N PHE A 313 11.42 -15.70 9.62
CA PHE A 313 12.18 -16.71 8.90
C PHE A 313 11.64 -18.14 9.04
N GLU A 314 11.08 -18.50 10.20
CA GLU A 314 10.52 -19.85 10.42
C GLU A 314 9.30 -20.11 9.54
N GLN A 315 8.38 -19.15 9.48
CA GLN A 315 7.20 -19.21 8.60
C GLN A 315 7.61 -19.22 7.12
N CYS A 316 8.63 -18.44 6.75
CA CYS A 316 9.18 -18.46 5.40
C CYS A 316 9.67 -19.86 5.00
N LEU A 317 10.45 -20.53 5.86
CA LEU A 317 10.96 -21.88 5.59
C LEU A 317 9.84 -22.91 5.51
N GLU A 318 8.83 -22.83 6.37
CA GLU A 318 7.65 -23.71 6.31
C GLU A 318 6.89 -23.55 4.99
N ASP A 319 6.64 -22.30 4.58
CA ASP A 319 5.91 -22.00 3.35
C ASP A 319 6.69 -22.39 2.10
N CYS A 320 8.01 -22.21 2.09
CA CYS A 320 8.88 -22.70 1.02
C CYS A 320 8.83 -24.23 0.90
N ASN A 321 8.92 -24.95 2.03
CA ASN A 321 8.82 -26.42 2.04
C ASN A 321 7.45 -26.89 1.53
N ARG A 322 6.35 -26.24 1.94
CA ARG A 322 5.00 -26.54 1.41
C ARG A 322 4.91 -26.29 -0.09
N SER A 323 5.49 -25.18 -0.57
CA SER A 323 5.51 -24.88 -2.01
C SER A 323 6.23 -25.97 -2.80
N ILE A 324 7.40 -26.43 -2.35
CA ILE A 324 8.15 -27.51 -3.00
C ILE A 324 7.35 -28.82 -2.97
N GLN A 325 6.74 -29.17 -1.84
CA GLN A 325 5.90 -30.38 -1.75
C GLN A 325 4.74 -30.38 -2.75
N ILE A 326 4.09 -29.24 -2.98
CA ILE A 326 3.02 -29.10 -3.97
C ILE A 326 3.58 -29.27 -5.39
N LEU A 327 4.73 -28.66 -5.69
CA LEU A 327 5.40 -28.79 -6.99
C LEU A 327 5.86 -30.24 -7.25
N ASP A 328 6.41 -30.91 -6.25
CA ASP A 328 6.85 -32.30 -6.34
C ASP A 328 5.66 -33.24 -6.53
N PHE A 329 4.55 -32.98 -5.83
CA PHE A 329 3.31 -33.74 -6.02
C PHE A 329 2.75 -33.57 -7.44
N ARG A 330 2.79 -32.36 -7.99
CA ARG A 330 2.32 -32.08 -9.37
C ARG A 330 3.24 -32.70 -10.43
N ASN A 331 4.56 -32.69 -10.19
CA ASN A 331 5.56 -33.24 -11.11
C ASN A 331 5.73 -34.76 -11.00
N LYS A 332 5.10 -35.41 -10.01
CA LYS A 332 5.20 -36.87 -9.85
C LYS A 332 4.47 -37.56 -11.00
N PRO A 333 5.15 -38.41 -11.80
CA PRO A 333 4.49 -39.15 -12.86
C PRO A 333 3.44 -40.10 -12.26
N ARG A 334 2.25 -40.15 -12.86
CA ARG A 334 1.25 -41.19 -12.54
C ARG A 334 1.80 -42.53 -13.04
N ASN A 335 1.57 -43.59 -12.26
CA ASN A 335 2.09 -44.93 -12.55
C ASN A 335 1.78 -45.34 -14.01
N GLY A 336 2.82 -45.41 -14.85
CA GLY A 336 2.73 -45.84 -16.25
C GLY A 336 2.80 -44.74 -17.32
N GLU A 337 2.82 -43.45 -16.94
CA GLU A 337 2.99 -42.33 -17.87
C GLU A 337 4.48 -41.93 -17.99
N LEU A 338 4.93 -41.52 -19.18
CA LEU A 338 6.27 -40.96 -19.38
C LEU A 338 6.46 -39.71 -18.50
N HIS A 339 7.71 -39.46 -18.10
CA HIS A 339 8.10 -38.20 -17.47
C HIS A 339 7.67 -37.04 -18.39
N HIS A 340 6.68 -36.26 -17.96
CA HIS A 340 6.36 -34.99 -18.59
C HIS A 340 7.47 -34.00 -18.18
N SER A 341 8.02 -33.24 -19.14
CA SER A 341 8.90 -32.12 -18.82
C SER A 341 8.16 -31.20 -17.85
N ALA A 342 8.81 -30.81 -16.74
CA ALA A 342 8.18 -29.91 -15.78
C ALA A 342 7.79 -28.60 -16.49
N ASP A 343 6.68 -28.01 -16.06
CA ASP A 343 6.24 -26.70 -16.56
C ASP A 343 7.38 -25.68 -16.32
N PRO A 344 7.88 -24.96 -17.35
CA PRO A 344 8.92 -23.96 -17.17
C PRO A 344 8.58 -22.92 -16.08
N GLU A 345 7.29 -22.63 -15.85
CA GLU A 345 6.86 -21.74 -14.78
C GLU A 345 6.97 -22.35 -13.38
N ASP A 346 6.97 -23.67 -13.26
CA ASP A 346 7.15 -24.36 -11.98
C ASP A 346 8.61 -24.43 -11.57
N GLU A 347 9.49 -24.62 -12.54
CA GLU A 347 10.93 -24.63 -12.31
C GLU A 347 11.43 -23.23 -11.89
N LYS A 348 10.89 -22.17 -12.50
CA LYS A 348 11.05 -20.78 -12.04
C LYS A 348 10.66 -20.60 -10.58
N VAL A 349 9.47 -21.08 -10.20
CA VAL A 349 8.98 -20.96 -8.82
C VAL A 349 9.87 -21.77 -7.88
N ARG A 350 10.28 -22.98 -8.26
CA ARG A 350 11.19 -23.83 -7.48
C ARG A 350 12.52 -23.13 -7.24
N ALA A 351 13.16 -22.60 -8.30
CA ALA A 351 14.43 -21.89 -8.19
C ALA A 351 14.34 -20.68 -7.25
N ARG A 352 13.27 -19.87 -7.37
CA ARG A 352 13.02 -18.73 -6.48
C ARG A 352 12.75 -19.13 -5.04
N VAL A 353 12.06 -20.24 -4.81
CA VAL A 353 11.78 -20.77 -3.46
C VAL A 353 13.07 -21.28 -2.80
N GLU A 354 13.95 -21.97 -3.54
CA GLU A 354 15.26 -22.41 -3.04
C GLU A 354 16.13 -21.21 -2.63
N ILE A 355 16.17 -20.13 -3.43
CA ILE A 355 16.86 -18.89 -3.05
C ILE A 355 16.27 -18.30 -1.75
N ARG A 356 14.94 -18.27 -1.62
CA ARG A 356 14.27 -17.77 -0.42
C ARG A 356 14.56 -18.64 0.81
N MET A 357 14.70 -19.96 0.65
CA MET A 357 15.13 -20.84 1.74
C MET A 357 16.57 -20.55 2.16
N GLY A 358 17.50 -20.41 1.21
CA GLY A 358 18.88 -20.02 1.51
C GLY A 358 18.95 -18.69 2.29
N LEU A 359 18.19 -17.69 1.86
CA LEU A 359 18.08 -16.41 2.58
C LEU A 359 17.38 -16.54 3.95
N GLY A 360 16.37 -17.39 4.05
CA GLY A 360 15.64 -17.67 5.29
C GLY A 360 16.52 -18.33 6.35
N ASP A 361 17.32 -19.32 5.95
CA ASP A 361 18.29 -20.01 6.82
C ASP A 361 19.37 -19.04 7.32
N LEU A 362 19.90 -18.18 6.44
CA LEU A 362 20.83 -17.11 6.82
C LEU A 362 20.18 -16.09 7.78
N GLY A 363 18.90 -15.75 7.56
CA GLY A 363 18.13 -14.88 8.43
C GLY A 363 17.92 -15.49 9.82
N LYS A 364 17.60 -16.78 9.90
CA LYS A 364 17.44 -17.52 11.15
C LYS A 364 18.73 -17.62 11.96
N LEU A 365 19.87 -17.79 11.29
CA LEU A 365 21.19 -17.79 11.91
C LEU A 365 21.47 -16.48 12.67
N THR A 366 21.12 -15.36 12.04
CA THR A 366 21.27 -14.02 12.60
C THR A 366 20.48 -13.83 13.90
N MET A 367 19.36 -14.54 14.06
CA MET A 367 18.49 -14.50 15.24
C MET A 367 18.96 -15.41 16.37
N THR A 368 19.48 -16.59 16.03
CA THR A 368 19.70 -17.68 16.99
C THR A 368 21.13 -17.74 17.52
N CYS A 369 22.09 -17.06 16.86
CA CYS A 369 23.49 -17.02 17.25
C CYS A 369 24.04 -18.45 17.48
N CYS A 370 24.37 -19.15 16.39
CA CYS A 370 24.94 -20.53 16.24
C CYS A 370 24.05 -21.29 15.21
N VAL A 371 24.53 -22.01 14.20
CA VAL A 371 25.64 -22.98 14.13
C VAL A 371 26.25 -22.95 12.72
N VAL A 372 27.56 -23.24 12.58
CA VAL A 372 28.25 -23.49 11.27
C VAL A 372 27.44 -24.43 10.36
N ALA A 373 26.74 -25.42 10.94
CA ALA A 373 25.90 -26.39 10.23
C ALA A 373 24.72 -25.79 9.44
N ASP A 374 24.19 -24.64 9.85
CA ASP A 374 23.03 -24.03 9.17
C ASP A 374 23.46 -23.19 7.95
N VAL A 375 24.69 -22.69 7.92
CA VAL A 375 25.24 -22.00 6.73
C VAL A 375 25.46 -22.98 5.58
N GLY A 376 25.92 -24.20 5.86
CA GLY A 376 26.06 -25.24 4.84
C GLY A 376 24.73 -25.65 4.20
N LYS A 377 23.61 -25.56 4.94
CA LYS A 377 22.27 -25.75 4.36
C LYS A 377 21.92 -24.63 3.38
N ALA A 378 22.22 -23.39 3.74
CA ALA A 378 21.98 -22.24 2.87
C ALA A 378 22.79 -22.34 1.56
N GLU A 379 24.07 -22.72 1.62
CA GLU A 379 24.90 -22.99 0.44
C GLU A 379 24.26 -24.05 -0.47
N ALA A 380 23.83 -25.17 0.10
CA ALA A 380 23.17 -26.23 -0.65
C ALA A 380 21.88 -25.76 -1.34
N HIS A 381 21.12 -24.85 -0.73
CA HIS A 381 19.93 -24.26 -1.34
C HIS A 381 20.26 -23.32 -2.50
N PHE A 382 21.32 -22.51 -2.41
CA PHE A 382 21.79 -21.70 -3.54
C PHE A 382 22.33 -22.54 -4.69
N GLU A 383 23.06 -23.62 -4.40
CA GLU A 383 23.54 -24.56 -5.42
C GLU A 383 22.37 -25.27 -6.12
N LYS A 384 21.35 -25.72 -5.36
CA LYS A 384 20.12 -26.28 -5.94
C LYS A 384 19.39 -25.28 -6.83
N ALA A 385 19.33 -24.02 -6.43
CA ALA A 385 18.71 -22.98 -7.25
C ALA A 385 19.46 -22.78 -8.58
N LEU A 386 20.80 -22.79 -8.57
CA LEU A 386 21.63 -22.66 -9.78
C LEU A 386 21.54 -23.87 -10.71
N ASN A 387 21.25 -25.05 -10.16
CA ASN A 387 21.05 -26.29 -10.94
C ASN A 387 19.63 -26.42 -11.50
N THR A 388 18.68 -25.58 -11.07
CA THR A 388 17.30 -25.60 -11.56
C THR A 388 17.19 -24.69 -12.79
N GLU A 389 16.65 -25.21 -13.89
CA GLU A 389 16.37 -24.42 -15.09
C GLU A 389 15.22 -23.42 -14.79
N GLY A 390 15.31 -22.18 -15.26
CA GLY A 390 14.22 -21.19 -15.09
C GLY A 390 14.63 -19.81 -14.58
N LEU A 391 15.83 -19.64 -14.02
CA LEU A 391 16.34 -18.30 -13.67
C LEU A 391 16.82 -17.54 -14.92
N ASP A 392 16.60 -16.23 -14.94
CA ASP A 392 17.16 -15.38 -15.99
C ASP A 392 18.70 -15.30 -15.87
N PRO A 393 19.45 -15.08 -16.97
CA PRO A 393 20.91 -15.02 -16.92
C PRO A 393 21.47 -13.98 -15.92
N GLU A 394 20.77 -12.86 -15.74
CA GLU A 394 21.15 -11.84 -14.75
C GLU A 394 20.85 -12.28 -13.31
N GLU A 395 19.72 -12.99 -13.09
CA GLU A 395 19.40 -13.59 -11.79
C GLU A 395 20.43 -14.67 -11.42
N ILE A 396 20.84 -15.52 -12.36
CA ILE A 396 21.89 -16.53 -12.17
C ILE A 396 23.21 -15.87 -11.75
N LYS A 397 23.60 -14.78 -12.44
CA LYS A 397 24.81 -14.03 -12.10
C LYS A 397 24.73 -13.45 -10.68
N GLN A 398 23.58 -12.90 -10.31
CA GLN A 398 23.36 -12.37 -8.96
C GLN A 398 23.44 -13.47 -7.89
N VAL A 399 22.79 -14.62 -8.12
CA VAL A 399 22.81 -15.76 -7.21
C VAL A 399 24.22 -16.33 -7.07
N ARG A 400 25.02 -16.39 -8.14
CA ARG A 400 26.43 -16.81 -8.06
C ARG A 400 27.27 -15.87 -7.20
N GLN A 401 27.09 -14.56 -7.35
CA GLN A 401 27.76 -13.58 -6.50
C GLN A 401 27.34 -13.71 -5.04
N ASP A 402 26.06 -13.95 -4.79
CA ASP A 402 25.55 -14.14 -3.43
C ASP A 402 26.05 -15.46 -2.82
N LEU A 403 26.15 -16.55 -3.60
CA LEU A 403 26.78 -17.81 -3.18
C LEU A 403 28.26 -17.61 -2.83
N GLU A 404 29.04 -16.90 -3.66
CA GLU A 404 30.45 -16.61 -3.39
C GLU A 404 30.61 -15.82 -2.07
N ARG A 405 29.72 -14.85 -1.82
CA ARG A 405 29.69 -14.11 -0.54
C ARG A 405 29.39 -15.02 0.64
N VAL A 406 28.42 -15.94 0.50
CA VAL A 406 28.07 -16.89 1.56
C VAL A 406 29.23 -17.84 1.85
N GLN A 407 29.89 -18.39 0.82
CA GLN A 407 31.04 -19.28 0.96
C GLN A 407 32.25 -18.57 1.61
N SER A 408 32.54 -17.34 1.19
CA SER A 408 33.56 -16.50 1.83
C SER A 408 33.23 -16.25 3.31
N ALA A 409 31.98 -15.88 3.63
CA ALA A 409 31.55 -15.68 5.02
C ALA A 409 31.59 -16.97 5.85
N TYR A 410 31.25 -18.12 5.25
CA TYR A 410 31.27 -19.43 5.88
C TYR A 410 32.69 -19.87 6.25
N SER A 411 33.62 -19.80 5.29
CA SER A 411 35.02 -20.14 5.53
C SER A 411 35.63 -19.26 6.63
N ALA A 412 35.37 -17.96 6.61
CA ALA A 412 35.80 -17.03 7.64
C ALA A 412 35.18 -17.35 9.02
N LEU A 413 33.89 -17.69 9.07
CA LEU A 413 33.21 -18.06 10.32
C LEU A 413 33.80 -19.33 10.95
N LYS A 414 34.14 -20.34 10.13
CA LYS A 414 34.76 -21.58 10.58
C LYS A 414 36.14 -21.35 11.19
N VAL A 415 36.97 -20.56 10.52
CA VAL A 415 38.30 -20.18 11.02
C VAL A 415 38.17 -19.33 12.28
N LYS A 416 37.21 -18.40 12.31
CA LYS A 416 36.91 -17.57 13.48
C LYS A 416 36.41 -18.37 14.69
N ASP A 417 35.62 -19.44 14.51
CA ASP A 417 35.24 -20.32 15.62
C ASP A 417 36.44 -21.12 16.16
N GLN A 418 37.34 -21.57 15.28
CA GLN A 418 38.61 -22.19 15.69
C GLN A 418 39.47 -21.20 16.50
N ALA A 419 39.54 -19.93 16.07
CA ALA A 419 40.21 -18.87 16.79
C ALA A 419 39.57 -18.59 18.16
N ASP A 420 38.24 -18.49 18.23
CA ASP A 420 37.50 -18.33 19.48
C ASP A 420 37.75 -19.51 20.45
N GLN A 421 37.89 -20.75 19.94
CA GLN A 421 38.21 -21.93 20.74
C GLN A 421 39.63 -21.85 21.31
N SER A 422 40.62 -21.48 20.52
CA SER A 422 42.01 -21.27 20.99
C SER A 422 42.09 -20.11 21.99
N LEU A 423 41.37 -19.01 21.75
CA LEU A 423 41.34 -17.86 22.66
C LEU A 423 40.72 -18.21 24.04
N ARG A 424 39.78 -19.17 24.07
CA ARG A 424 39.19 -19.68 25.32
C ARG A 424 40.14 -20.54 26.14
N GLN A 425 41.18 -21.13 25.54
CA GLN A 425 42.17 -21.93 26.26
C GLN A 425 43.05 -21.05 27.15
N GLY A 426 43.40 -19.84 26.67
CA GLY A 426 44.01 -18.79 27.49
C GLY A 426 45.53 -18.89 27.67
N ASP A 427 46.18 -19.92 27.12
CA ASP A 427 47.64 -20.04 27.09
C ASP A 427 48.25 -19.02 26.12
N GLU A 428 49.43 -18.45 26.41
CA GLU A 428 50.07 -17.44 25.55
C GLU A 428 50.26 -17.93 24.10
N GLU A 429 50.71 -19.18 23.92
CA GLU A 429 50.85 -19.83 22.62
C GLU A 429 49.49 -20.03 21.91
N ALA A 430 48.43 -20.30 22.68
CA ALA A 430 47.08 -20.43 22.14
C ALA A 430 46.49 -19.09 21.70
N VAL A 431 46.84 -17.99 22.39
CA VAL A 431 46.44 -16.63 21.99
C VAL A 431 47.17 -16.18 20.72
N GLU A 432 48.46 -16.48 20.58
CA GLU A 432 49.19 -16.22 19.33
C GLU A 432 48.61 -17.00 18.15
N LYS A 433 48.33 -18.29 18.34
CA LYS A 433 47.63 -19.10 17.35
C LYS A 433 46.25 -18.53 17.01
N ALA A 434 45.52 -17.99 17.99
CA ALA A 434 44.24 -17.34 17.73
C ALA A 434 44.39 -16.07 16.88
N LEU A 435 45.45 -15.27 17.09
CA LEU A 435 45.75 -14.09 16.28
C LEU A 435 46.02 -14.44 14.81
N GLU A 436 46.80 -15.50 14.55
CA GLU A 436 47.02 -16.00 13.19
C GLU A 436 45.72 -16.41 12.51
N LEU A 437 44.87 -17.17 13.22
CA LEU A 437 43.57 -17.61 12.71
C LEU A 437 42.63 -16.42 12.45
N TYR A 438 42.61 -15.40 13.34
CA TYR A 438 41.84 -14.18 13.07
C TYR A 438 42.38 -13.41 11.86
N GLY A 439 43.70 -13.38 11.64
CA GLY A 439 44.30 -12.80 10.43
C GLY A 439 43.86 -13.52 9.14
N GLN A 440 43.81 -14.85 9.17
CA GLN A 440 43.30 -15.66 8.06
C GLN A 440 41.80 -15.40 7.80
N ALA A 441 40.99 -15.30 8.86
CA ALA A 441 39.57 -14.98 8.74
C ALA A 441 39.33 -13.56 8.19
N ASP A 442 40.14 -12.59 8.62
CA ASP A 442 40.06 -11.20 8.17
C ASP A 442 40.40 -11.09 6.66
N PHE A 443 41.45 -11.79 6.22
CA PHE A 443 41.82 -11.89 4.80
C PHE A 443 40.70 -12.52 3.96
N ALA A 444 40.09 -13.60 4.44
CA ALA A 444 38.97 -14.26 3.75
C ALA A 444 37.75 -13.35 3.58
N THR A 445 37.51 -12.44 4.54
CA THR A 445 36.41 -11.44 4.49
C THR A 445 36.78 -10.12 3.83
N LYS A 446 37.98 -10.01 3.23
CA LYS A 446 38.49 -8.77 2.61
C LYS A 446 38.48 -7.57 3.57
N GLN A 447 38.69 -7.79 4.87
CA GLN A 447 38.72 -6.74 5.91
C GLN A 447 37.38 -5.99 6.13
N GLU A 448 36.25 -6.62 5.83
CA GLU A 448 34.93 -5.98 6.02
C GLU A 448 34.20 -6.47 7.29
N CYS A 449 34.69 -7.53 7.95
CA CYS A 449 33.99 -8.17 9.06
C CYS A 449 34.34 -7.57 10.43
N ALA A 450 33.50 -6.65 10.91
CA ALA A 450 33.68 -6.01 12.22
C ALA A 450 33.72 -7.00 13.41
N VAL A 451 33.10 -8.19 13.29
CA VAL A 451 33.07 -9.21 14.36
C VAL A 451 34.45 -9.84 14.56
N VAL A 452 35.14 -10.17 13.46
CA VAL A 452 36.49 -10.76 13.48
C VAL A 452 37.47 -9.75 14.09
N MET A 453 37.45 -8.51 13.59
CA MET A 453 38.30 -7.42 14.09
C MET A 453 38.07 -7.16 15.58
N ALA A 454 36.81 -7.14 16.03
CA ALA A 454 36.51 -6.96 17.44
C ALA A 454 37.14 -8.08 18.29
N ASN A 455 37.02 -9.35 17.87
CA ASN A 455 37.62 -10.46 18.61
C ASN A 455 39.15 -10.46 18.54
N ARG A 456 39.75 -10.04 17.42
CA ARG A 456 41.19 -9.81 17.29
C ARG A 456 41.68 -8.73 18.25
N CYS A 457 40.92 -7.64 18.46
CA CYS A 457 41.21 -6.63 19.50
C CYS A 457 41.34 -7.27 20.89
N LEU A 458 40.46 -8.24 21.22
CA LEU A 458 40.52 -8.92 22.52
C LEU A 458 41.79 -9.75 22.66
N ALA A 459 42.20 -10.44 21.60
CA ALA A 459 43.44 -11.22 21.60
C ALA A 459 44.68 -10.31 21.73
N HIS A 460 44.72 -9.17 21.02
CA HIS A 460 45.80 -8.17 21.18
C HIS A 460 45.86 -7.56 22.58
N LEU A 461 44.72 -7.39 23.26
CA LEU A 461 44.69 -6.96 24.66
C LEU A 461 45.31 -8.01 25.60
N GLN A 462 45.13 -9.30 25.33
CA GLN A 462 45.74 -10.37 26.13
C GLN A 462 47.25 -10.45 25.93
N THR A 463 47.75 -10.22 24.71
CA THR A 463 49.19 -10.20 24.40
C THR A 463 49.87 -8.85 24.66
N SER A 464 49.15 -7.88 25.24
CA SER A 464 49.64 -6.51 25.50
C SER A 464 50.10 -5.73 24.24
N GLN A 465 49.64 -6.11 23.06
CA GLN A 465 49.89 -5.40 21.79
C GLN A 465 48.90 -4.24 21.62
N LEU A 466 49.04 -3.22 22.45
CA LEU A 466 48.04 -2.16 22.63
C LEU A 466 47.81 -1.30 21.38
N GLN A 467 48.86 -1.00 20.61
CA GLN A 467 48.75 -0.18 19.40
C GLN A 467 47.92 -0.87 18.31
N GLN A 468 48.17 -2.17 18.10
CA GLN A 468 47.43 -2.98 17.13
C GLN A 468 45.96 -3.15 17.54
N CYS A 469 45.68 -3.25 18.85
CA CYS A 469 44.31 -3.23 19.36
C CYS A 469 43.56 -1.93 19.01
N LEU A 470 44.23 -0.77 19.08
CA LEU A 470 43.60 0.51 18.74
C LEU A 470 43.31 0.62 17.25
N GLU A 471 44.24 0.18 16.40
CA GLU A 471 44.08 0.11 14.96
C GLU A 471 42.89 -0.79 14.58
N ASP A 472 42.84 -2.00 15.13
CA ASP A 472 41.74 -2.94 14.93
C ASP A 472 40.40 -2.37 15.41
N ALA A 473 40.38 -1.69 16.55
CA ALA A 473 39.16 -1.07 17.05
C ALA A 473 38.67 0.04 16.11
N SER A 474 39.58 0.85 15.56
CA SER A 474 39.23 1.89 14.58
C SER A 474 38.69 1.30 13.28
N MET A 475 39.32 0.24 12.77
CA MET A 475 38.86 -0.49 11.59
C MET A 475 37.50 -1.12 11.84
N ALA A 476 37.29 -1.76 13.00
CA ALA A 476 36.03 -2.38 13.37
C ALA A 476 34.87 -1.35 13.46
N LEU A 477 35.14 -0.15 13.97
CA LEU A 477 34.17 0.95 13.98
C LEU A 477 33.87 1.46 12.56
N SER A 478 34.88 1.56 11.69
CA SER A 478 34.68 1.94 10.29
C SER A 478 33.83 0.90 9.54
N ALA A 479 34.06 -0.40 9.78
CA ALA A 479 33.28 -1.49 9.23
C ALA A 479 31.83 -1.49 9.77
N LEU A 480 31.62 -1.13 11.04
CA LEU A 480 30.29 -0.94 11.62
C LEU A 480 29.50 0.22 11.00
N LYS A 481 30.15 1.23 10.42
CA LYS A 481 29.47 2.28 9.64
C LYS A 481 28.88 1.71 8.35
N ARG A 482 29.56 0.73 7.74
CA ARG A 482 29.11 0.01 6.52
C ARG A 482 28.23 -1.20 6.80
N TRP A 483 27.85 -1.44 8.07
CA TRP A 483 27.02 -2.58 8.45
C TRP A 483 25.69 -2.54 7.69
N PRO A 484 25.21 -3.67 7.12
CA PRO A 484 24.02 -3.67 6.29
C PRO A 484 22.82 -3.09 7.03
N VAL A 485 22.34 -1.96 6.50
CA VAL A 485 21.08 -1.32 6.88
C VAL A 485 20.00 -1.83 5.91
N ALA A 486 18.75 -1.96 6.37
CA ALA A 486 17.64 -2.37 5.51
C ALA A 486 17.65 -1.52 4.23
N ARG A 487 17.84 -2.15 3.07
CA ARG A 487 17.83 -1.45 1.78
C ARG A 487 16.43 -0.87 1.61
N SER A 488 16.34 0.44 1.33
CA SER A 488 15.10 1.02 0.80
C SER A 488 14.76 0.26 -0.48
N ILE A 489 13.56 -0.32 -0.53
CA ILE A 489 13.11 -1.05 -1.70
C ILE A 489 13.02 -0.06 -2.86
N LYS A 490 13.72 -0.36 -3.96
CA LYS A 490 13.47 0.34 -5.22
C LYS A 490 12.02 0.07 -5.58
N LYS A 491 11.18 1.10 -5.51
CA LYS A 491 9.81 1.04 -6.03
C LYS A 491 9.87 0.47 -7.45
N PRO A 492 8.91 -0.38 -7.86
CA PRO A 492 8.90 -0.85 -9.24
C PRO A 492 8.96 0.37 -10.17
N LYS A 493 9.67 0.23 -11.29
CA LYS A 493 9.40 1.13 -12.41
C LYS A 493 7.96 0.82 -12.83
N ARG A 494 7.06 1.80 -12.75
CA ARG A 494 5.69 1.66 -13.29
C ARG A 494 5.77 1.20 -14.74
N PRO A 495 4.78 0.41 -15.23
CA PRO A 495 4.80 -0.09 -16.59
C PRO A 495 5.04 1.07 -17.56
N THR A 496 6.18 0.99 -18.22
CA THR A 496 6.60 1.93 -19.24
C THR A 496 5.73 1.69 -20.47
N ARG A 497 4.87 2.66 -20.78
CA ARG A 497 4.25 2.97 -22.09
C ARG A 497 2.72 3.03 -22.00
N LEU A 498 2.19 4.25 -22.13
CA LEU A 498 0.84 4.48 -22.61
C LEU A 498 0.83 4.11 -24.10
N ASP A 499 0.10 3.07 -24.45
CA ASP A 499 -0.08 2.70 -25.85
C ASP A 499 -1.20 3.53 -26.50
N PRO A 500 -1.03 3.94 -27.77
CA PRO A 500 -2.02 4.75 -28.46
C PRO A 500 -3.33 3.98 -28.66
N PRO A 501 -4.49 4.61 -28.43
CA PRO A 501 -5.78 4.00 -28.70
C PRO A 501 -5.97 3.78 -30.20
N TYR A 502 -6.78 2.80 -30.56
CA TYR A 502 -7.28 2.66 -31.93
C TYR A 502 -8.51 3.56 -32.09
N LEU A 503 -8.45 4.49 -33.04
CA LEU A 503 -9.48 5.48 -33.26
C LEU A 503 -10.73 4.87 -33.90
N ASP A 504 -11.88 5.43 -33.53
CA ASP A 504 -13.18 5.04 -34.08
C ASP A 504 -13.32 5.48 -35.55
N ASP A 505 -13.39 4.52 -36.47
CA ASP A 505 -13.55 4.78 -37.91
C ASP A 505 -15.05 4.73 -38.30
N PRO A 506 -15.69 5.89 -38.59
CA PRO A 506 -17.11 5.93 -38.96
C PRO A 506 -17.40 5.27 -40.32
N THR A 507 -16.36 4.92 -41.08
CA THR A 507 -16.47 4.22 -42.37
C THR A 507 -16.37 2.69 -42.23
N PHE A 508 -16.00 2.19 -41.05
CA PHE A 508 -15.86 0.77 -40.77
C PHE A 508 -17.20 0.15 -40.33
N VAL A 509 -17.76 -0.72 -41.16
CA VAL A 509 -18.93 -1.54 -40.82
C VAL A 509 -18.45 -2.98 -40.62
N HIS A 510 -18.68 -3.55 -39.43
CA HIS A 510 -18.32 -4.93 -39.13
C HIS A 510 -19.01 -5.91 -40.11
N PRO A 511 -18.34 -6.96 -40.61
CA PRO A 511 -18.91 -7.91 -41.56
C PRO A 511 -20.25 -8.52 -41.11
N ASP A 512 -20.42 -8.76 -39.81
CA ASP A 512 -21.67 -9.28 -39.24
C ASP A 512 -22.84 -8.29 -39.29
N LYS A 513 -22.58 -6.98 -39.31
CA LYS A 513 -23.60 -5.94 -39.50
C LYS A 513 -24.02 -5.81 -40.96
N GLN A 514 -23.14 -6.11 -41.93
CA GLN A 514 -23.50 -6.13 -43.36
C GLN A 514 -24.51 -7.22 -43.72
N ASN A 515 -24.62 -8.28 -42.89
CA ASN A 515 -25.56 -9.38 -43.11
C ASN A 515 -27.01 -9.07 -42.67
N GLN A 516 -27.26 -7.94 -42.00
CA GLN A 516 -28.60 -7.43 -41.72
C GLN A 516 -28.98 -6.45 -42.84
N GLY A 517 -29.54 -6.98 -43.92
CA GLY A 517 -29.90 -6.26 -45.15
C GLY A 517 -31.04 -5.23 -45.01
N GLU A 518 -31.17 -4.55 -43.88
CA GLU A 518 -32.10 -3.43 -43.71
C GLU A 518 -31.44 -2.17 -44.28
N ARG A 519 -31.80 -1.83 -45.52
CA ARG A 519 -31.54 -0.48 -46.04
C ARG A 519 -32.34 0.47 -45.17
N GLU A 520 -31.73 1.44 -44.50
CA GLU A 520 -32.49 2.50 -43.84
C GLU A 520 -33.28 3.27 -44.91
N TRP A 521 -34.58 3.02 -44.97
CA TRP A 521 -35.51 3.68 -45.87
C TRP A 521 -36.51 4.51 -45.07
N LEU A 522 -36.77 5.72 -45.54
CA LEU A 522 -37.62 6.69 -44.85
C LEU A 522 -39.11 6.41 -45.09
N MET A 523 -39.48 6.09 -46.32
CA MET A 523 -40.86 5.82 -46.73
C MET A 523 -40.91 5.07 -48.06
N LYS A 524 -42.04 4.42 -48.32
CA LYS A 524 -42.31 3.65 -49.54
C LYS A 524 -43.56 4.22 -50.22
N HIS A 525 -43.50 4.37 -51.54
CA HIS A 525 -44.58 4.88 -52.36
C HIS A 525 -44.95 3.87 -53.44
N ASN A 526 -46.24 3.50 -53.49
CA ASN A 526 -46.75 2.50 -54.43
C ASN A 526 -47.61 3.20 -55.49
N GLY A 527 -47.09 3.32 -56.72
CA GLY A 527 -47.78 3.94 -57.86
C GLY A 527 -47.26 5.34 -58.21
N GLY A 528 -47.28 5.69 -59.50
CA GLY A 528 -46.90 7.00 -60.01
C GLY A 528 -45.61 7.00 -60.85
N ASN A 529 -45.56 7.90 -61.84
CA ASN A 529 -44.37 8.10 -62.68
C ASN A 529 -43.34 8.95 -61.90
N ALA A 530 -42.05 8.92 -62.26
CA ALA A 530 -40.97 9.58 -61.48
C ALA A 530 -41.17 11.09 -61.21
N LYS A 531 -42.10 11.75 -61.92
CA LYS A 531 -42.46 13.16 -61.79
C LYS A 531 -43.55 13.45 -60.74
N GLU A 532 -44.22 12.42 -60.23
CA GLU A 532 -45.36 12.52 -59.29
C GLU A 532 -44.96 12.18 -57.84
N LEU A 533 -43.65 12.00 -57.58
CA LEU A 533 -43.14 11.64 -56.27
C LEU A 533 -43.06 12.87 -55.33
N PRO A 534 -43.37 12.72 -54.03
CA PRO A 534 -43.20 13.78 -53.05
C PRO A 534 -41.74 14.27 -52.94
N GLY A 535 -41.56 15.54 -52.61
CA GLY A 535 -40.25 16.09 -52.29
C GLY A 535 -39.64 15.38 -51.08
N LEU A 536 -38.36 15.00 -51.19
CA LEU A 536 -37.60 14.38 -50.11
C LEU A 536 -36.64 15.38 -49.48
N PRO A 537 -36.28 15.21 -48.19
CA PRO A 537 -35.14 15.90 -47.59
C PRO A 537 -33.85 15.61 -48.39
N ASP A 538 -32.91 16.57 -48.41
CA ASP A 538 -31.69 16.50 -49.24
C ASP A 538 -30.81 15.26 -48.99
N GLU A 539 -30.97 14.62 -47.83
CA GLU A 539 -30.27 13.39 -47.45
C GLU A 539 -30.84 12.10 -48.07
N TYR A 540 -32.02 12.15 -48.69
CA TYR A 540 -32.72 10.97 -49.21
C TYR A 540 -32.95 11.07 -50.73
N GLU A 541 -32.93 9.93 -51.41
CA GLU A 541 -33.23 9.80 -52.83
C GLU A 541 -34.23 8.69 -53.10
N TRP A 542 -35.08 8.89 -54.11
CA TRP A 542 -36.04 7.88 -54.56
C TRP A 542 -35.32 6.82 -55.41
N ILE A 543 -35.35 5.57 -54.97
CA ILE A 543 -34.83 4.41 -55.71
C ILE A 543 -36.00 3.46 -55.98
N LYS A 544 -36.07 2.85 -57.17
CA LYS A 544 -37.09 1.82 -57.47
C LYS A 544 -36.91 0.59 -56.57
N ASP A 545 -38.01 0.10 -56.04
CA ASP A 545 -38.00 -1.13 -55.24
C ASP A 545 -37.94 -2.36 -56.15
N VAL A 546 -36.76 -2.96 -56.25
CA VAL A 546 -36.54 -4.17 -57.06
C VAL A 546 -37.11 -5.43 -56.39
N ALA A 547 -37.42 -5.37 -55.08
CA ALA A 547 -37.96 -6.51 -54.35
C ALA A 547 -39.48 -6.68 -54.54
N GLU A 548 -40.19 -5.63 -54.97
CA GLU A 548 -41.63 -5.69 -55.21
C GLU A 548 -41.97 -6.01 -56.67
N LYS A 549 -43.06 -6.78 -56.87
CA LYS A 549 -43.53 -7.18 -58.20
C LYS A 549 -44.20 -6.04 -58.99
N ASN A 550 -44.43 -4.90 -58.35
CA ASN A 550 -45.09 -3.74 -58.96
C ASN A 550 -44.04 -2.84 -59.61
N GLU A 551 -44.15 -2.58 -60.92
CA GLU A 551 -43.18 -1.78 -61.69
C GLU A 551 -43.09 -0.30 -61.25
N ASN A 552 -44.05 0.16 -60.44
CA ASN A 552 -44.22 1.53 -59.96
C ASN A 552 -44.00 1.68 -58.44
N ALA A 553 -43.27 0.77 -57.80
CA ALA A 553 -42.90 0.88 -56.39
C ALA A 553 -41.56 1.63 -56.21
N TRP A 554 -41.56 2.64 -55.34
CA TRP A 554 -40.40 3.47 -55.03
C TRP A 554 -40.14 3.50 -53.52
N ILE A 555 -38.87 3.47 -53.14
CA ILE A 555 -38.42 3.59 -51.75
C ILE A 555 -37.49 4.79 -51.65
N ALA A 556 -37.70 5.63 -50.64
CA ALA A 556 -36.81 6.72 -50.29
C ALA A 556 -35.66 6.18 -49.42
N VAL A 557 -34.47 6.05 -50.00
CA VAL A 557 -33.27 5.52 -49.33
C VAL A 557 -32.32 6.67 -49.04
N LYS A 558 -31.63 6.63 -47.89
CA LYS A 558 -30.61 7.64 -47.57
C LYS A 558 -29.49 7.62 -48.61
N LYS A 559 -29.14 8.79 -49.16
CA LYS A 559 -28.05 8.94 -50.15
C LYS A 559 -26.76 8.38 -49.56
N ARG A 560 -26.07 7.54 -50.33
CA ARG A 560 -24.75 7.04 -49.94
C ARG A 560 -23.74 8.18 -50.06
N MET A 561 -22.88 8.33 -49.05
CA MET A 561 -21.72 9.22 -49.10
C MET A 561 -20.96 9.00 -50.41
N SER A 562 -20.53 10.08 -51.07
CA SER A 562 -19.78 9.95 -52.32
C SER A 562 -18.49 9.19 -52.05
N LYS A 563 -18.03 8.36 -53.00
CA LYS A 563 -16.79 7.60 -52.83
C LYS A 563 -15.60 8.51 -52.48
N VAL A 564 -15.60 9.74 -53.01
CA VAL A 564 -14.59 10.77 -52.75
C VAL A 564 -14.60 11.22 -51.28
N THR A 565 -15.78 11.53 -50.72
CA THR A 565 -15.92 11.92 -49.30
C THR A 565 -15.60 10.76 -48.36
N PHE A 566 -16.00 9.54 -48.72
CA PHE A 566 -15.67 8.33 -47.95
C PHE A 566 -14.16 8.06 -47.91
N ASP A 567 -13.48 8.18 -49.05
CA ASP A 567 -12.02 8.03 -49.12
C ASP A 567 -11.27 9.21 -48.45
N ALA A 568 -11.90 10.38 -48.34
CA ALA A 568 -11.37 11.52 -47.58
C ALA A 568 -11.42 11.28 -46.07
N ILE A 569 -12.56 10.84 -45.53
CA ILE A 569 -12.72 10.52 -44.10
C ILE A 569 -11.74 9.41 -43.66
N LYS A 570 -11.56 8.38 -44.49
CA LYS A 570 -10.58 7.31 -44.23
C LYS A 570 -9.14 7.82 -44.15
N ARG A 571 -8.75 8.68 -45.10
CA ARG A 571 -7.42 9.28 -45.10
C ARG A 571 -7.22 10.16 -43.87
N ALA A 572 -8.18 11.02 -43.56
CA ALA A 572 -8.12 11.89 -42.39
C ALA A 572 -8.06 11.11 -41.05
N THR A 573 -8.80 10.01 -40.93
CA THR A 573 -8.76 9.13 -39.75
C THR A 573 -7.43 8.39 -39.63
N ALA A 574 -6.87 7.92 -40.74
CA ALA A 574 -5.55 7.29 -40.77
C ALA A 574 -4.43 8.27 -40.41
N GLU A 575 -4.47 9.50 -40.94
CA GLU A 575 -3.50 10.55 -40.61
C GLU A 575 -3.54 10.93 -39.13
N LEU A 576 -4.73 11.01 -38.53
CA LEU A 576 -4.88 11.23 -37.08
C LEU A 576 -4.35 10.03 -36.26
N GLN A 577 -4.58 8.80 -36.72
CA GLN A 577 -4.04 7.59 -36.09
C GLN A 577 -2.51 7.54 -36.17
N ASP A 578 -1.93 7.92 -37.31
CA ASP A 578 -0.48 8.00 -37.51
C ASP A 578 0.15 9.04 -36.58
N ALA A 579 -0.51 10.19 -36.39
CA ALA A 579 -0.09 11.18 -35.40
C ALA A 579 -0.07 10.60 -33.97
N LEU A 580 -1.04 9.78 -33.57
CA LEU A 580 -1.04 9.12 -32.26
C LEU A 580 0.14 8.15 -32.08
N TYR A 581 0.58 7.48 -33.16
CA TYR A 581 1.75 6.61 -33.14
C TYR A 581 3.06 7.39 -32.96
N THR A 582 3.13 8.67 -33.35
CA THR A 582 4.31 9.52 -33.09
C THR A 582 4.51 9.80 -31.60
N ARG A 583 3.44 9.68 -30.78
CA ARG A 583 3.44 9.91 -29.32
C ARG A 583 3.93 11.30 -28.90
N GLN A 584 3.88 12.28 -29.80
CA GLN A 584 4.25 13.66 -29.50
C GLN A 584 2.97 14.49 -29.29
N PRO A 585 2.72 15.04 -28.08
CA PRO A 585 1.48 15.75 -27.79
C PRO A 585 1.29 16.99 -28.68
N GLU A 586 2.38 17.65 -29.07
CA GLU A 586 2.36 18.80 -29.99
C GLU A 586 1.89 18.40 -31.40
N VAL A 587 2.44 17.31 -31.95
CA VAL A 587 2.06 16.79 -33.28
C VAL A 587 0.62 16.29 -33.27
N ILE A 588 0.19 15.63 -32.19
CA ILE A 588 -1.20 15.17 -32.03
C ILE A 588 -2.16 16.37 -32.01
N ARG A 589 -1.85 17.44 -31.25
CA ARG A 589 -2.70 18.64 -31.21
C ARG A 589 -2.78 19.37 -32.56
N GLN A 590 -1.67 19.49 -33.28
CA GLN A 590 -1.66 20.08 -34.62
C GLN A 590 -2.55 19.29 -35.59
N GLN A 591 -2.42 17.96 -35.57
CA GLN A 591 -3.25 17.10 -36.43
C GLN A 591 -4.72 17.08 -36.00
N MET A 592 -5.01 17.26 -34.70
CA MET A 592 -6.38 17.39 -34.21
C MET A 592 -7.06 18.67 -34.69
N GLU A 593 -6.37 19.81 -34.77
CA GLU A 593 -6.97 21.04 -35.30
C GLU A 593 -7.32 20.90 -36.78
N VAL A 594 -6.43 20.27 -37.58
CA VAL A 594 -6.72 19.91 -38.98
C VAL A 594 -7.93 18.96 -39.06
N ALA A 595 -8.00 17.95 -38.19
CA ALA A 595 -9.12 17.02 -38.12
C ALA A 595 -10.45 17.69 -37.73
N LYS A 596 -10.43 18.66 -36.82
CA LYS A 596 -11.62 19.46 -36.44
C LYS A 596 -12.12 20.28 -37.62
N ASP A 597 -11.22 20.92 -38.37
CA ASP A 597 -11.58 21.71 -39.54
C ASP A 597 -12.14 20.84 -40.68
N GLN A 598 -11.55 19.67 -40.92
CA GLN A 598 -12.08 18.69 -41.88
C GLN A 598 -13.44 18.13 -41.45
N ASN A 599 -13.67 17.92 -40.14
CA ASN A 599 -14.95 17.45 -39.61
C ASN A 599 -16.06 18.51 -39.80
N LYS A 600 -15.75 19.81 -39.69
CA LYS A 600 -16.72 20.89 -39.99
C LYS A 600 -17.23 20.84 -41.44
N VAL A 601 -16.40 20.38 -42.38
CA VAL A 601 -16.73 20.22 -43.81
C VAL A 601 -17.40 18.86 -44.10
N GLY A 602 -17.46 17.95 -43.12
CA GLY A 602 -18.02 16.60 -43.28
C GLY A 602 -17.06 15.60 -43.93
N GLU A 603 -15.78 15.93 -44.06
CA GLU A 603 -14.74 15.09 -44.68
C GLU A 603 -13.68 14.59 -43.66
N GLY A 604 -13.84 14.91 -42.37
CA GLY A 604 -12.91 14.57 -41.29
C GLY A 604 -13.29 13.35 -40.45
N PRO A 605 -12.43 12.95 -39.50
CA PRO A 605 -12.69 11.84 -38.58
C PRO A 605 -13.86 12.15 -37.64
N SER A 606 -14.46 11.09 -37.09
CA SER A 606 -15.59 11.19 -36.15
C SER A 606 -15.23 12.05 -34.93
N SER A 607 -16.20 12.81 -34.41
CA SER A 607 -16.04 13.58 -33.17
C SER A 607 -15.57 12.73 -31.98
N LYS A 608 -15.95 11.45 -31.96
CA LYS A 608 -15.49 10.50 -30.94
C LYS A 608 -14.00 10.13 -31.08
N ALA A 609 -13.51 10.00 -32.32
CA ALA A 609 -12.09 9.77 -32.59
C ALA A 609 -11.24 10.99 -32.20
N ILE A 610 -11.75 12.21 -32.45
CA ILE A 610 -11.07 13.46 -32.04
C ILE A 610 -10.95 13.53 -30.51
N LEU A 611 -12.01 13.18 -29.76
CA LEU A 611 -11.98 13.12 -28.29
C LEU A 611 -11.01 12.05 -27.76
N GLN A 612 -10.96 10.87 -28.40
CA GLN A 612 -10.01 9.82 -28.05
C GLN A 612 -8.55 10.27 -28.24
N ALA A 613 -8.28 11.04 -29.31
CA ALA A 613 -6.98 11.64 -29.55
C ALA A 613 -6.62 12.70 -28.50
N GLU A 614 -7.60 13.53 -28.10
CA GLU A 614 -7.45 14.56 -27.05
C GLU A 614 -7.10 13.96 -25.69
N ASP A 615 -7.85 12.95 -25.26
CA ASP A 615 -7.61 12.22 -24.02
C ASP A 615 -6.22 11.57 -23.99
N TYR A 616 -5.78 11.02 -25.12
CA TYR A 616 -4.46 10.41 -25.23
C TYR A 616 -3.34 11.47 -25.18
N ALA A 617 -3.50 12.60 -25.86
CA ALA A 617 -2.55 13.72 -25.79
C ALA A 617 -2.41 14.24 -24.35
N LYS A 618 -3.53 14.42 -23.64
CA LYS A 618 -3.53 14.84 -22.23
C LYS A 618 -2.80 13.84 -21.34
N LYS A 619 -3.07 12.54 -21.51
CA LYS A 619 -2.37 11.46 -20.79
C LYS A 619 -0.86 11.46 -21.04
N LEU A 620 -0.41 11.75 -22.26
CA LEU A 620 1.02 11.87 -22.58
C LEU A 620 1.68 13.05 -21.88
N GLU A 621 1.01 14.20 -21.79
CA GLU A 621 1.51 15.38 -21.07
C GLU A 621 1.58 15.14 -19.56
N ASP A 622 0.54 14.52 -18.98
CA ASP A 622 0.53 14.17 -17.56
C ASP A 622 1.63 13.15 -17.24
N TYR A 623 1.88 12.19 -18.13
CA TYR A 623 3.00 11.26 -18.00
C TYR A 623 4.36 11.96 -18.09
N ALA A 624 4.54 12.92 -19.00
CA ALA A 624 5.77 13.70 -19.11
C ALA A 624 6.05 14.50 -17.84
N LYS A 625 5.04 15.17 -17.28
CA LYS A 625 5.12 15.87 -15.99
C LYS A 625 5.46 14.92 -14.84
N GLU A 626 4.85 13.73 -14.81
CA GLU A 626 5.15 12.72 -13.78
C GLU A 626 6.60 12.22 -13.89
N GLN A 627 7.15 12.06 -15.11
CA GLN A 627 8.56 11.70 -15.33
C GLN A 627 9.53 12.81 -14.91
N GLU A 628 9.18 14.08 -15.13
CA GLU A 628 9.96 15.23 -14.65
C GLU A 628 9.97 15.30 -13.13
N ALA A 629 8.79 15.24 -12.50
CA ALA A 629 8.68 15.20 -11.05
C ALA A 629 9.42 14.00 -10.43
N GLN A 630 9.47 12.84 -11.12
CA GLN A 630 10.25 11.69 -10.69
C GLN A 630 11.75 11.93 -10.78
N ARG A 631 12.25 12.54 -11.86
CA ARG A 631 13.67 12.90 -11.99
C ARG A 631 14.07 13.89 -10.91
N GLU A 632 13.27 14.92 -10.68
CA GLU A 632 13.48 15.89 -9.60
C GLU A 632 13.44 15.21 -8.22
N HIS A 633 12.53 14.25 -8.01
CA HIS A 633 12.48 13.48 -6.77
C HIS A 633 13.69 12.55 -6.61
N GLU A 634 14.14 11.88 -7.67
CA GLU A 634 15.34 11.04 -7.64
C GLU A 634 16.59 11.87 -7.39
N GLU A 635 16.74 13.03 -8.03
CA GLU A 635 17.81 13.99 -7.78
C GLU A 635 17.74 14.56 -6.36
N ALA A 636 16.54 14.84 -5.85
CA ALA A 636 16.35 15.24 -4.46
C ALA A 636 16.71 14.10 -3.50
N VAL A 637 16.36 12.84 -3.80
CA VAL A 637 16.70 11.68 -2.98
C VAL A 637 18.18 11.33 -3.05
N THR A 638 18.85 11.48 -4.19
CA THR A 638 20.30 11.31 -4.31
C THR A 638 21.01 12.42 -3.56
N LYS A 639 20.57 13.66 -3.68
CA LYS A 639 21.09 14.81 -2.94
C LYS A 639 20.87 14.64 -1.44
N ILE A 640 19.66 14.33 -0.99
CA ILE A 640 19.37 13.97 0.41
C ILE A 640 20.19 12.75 0.83
N GLY A 641 20.42 11.77 -0.04
CA GLY A 641 21.25 10.60 0.25
C GLY A 641 22.75 10.90 0.29
N GLU A 642 23.22 11.94 -0.40
CA GLU A 642 24.58 12.46 -0.35
C GLU A 642 24.78 13.35 0.88
N GLU A 643 23.81 14.21 1.17
CA GLU A 643 23.71 15.00 2.41
C GLU A 643 23.65 14.05 3.62
N LEU A 644 22.78 13.04 3.63
CA LEU A 644 22.74 12.00 4.67
C LEU A 644 24.01 11.14 4.69
N ARG A 645 24.76 11.01 3.60
CA ARG A 645 26.07 10.30 3.59
C ARG A 645 27.19 11.17 4.14
N GLN A 646 27.14 12.48 3.88
CA GLN A 646 28.05 13.48 4.45
C GLN A 646 27.75 13.66 5.94
N GLU A 647 26.47 13.81 6.31
CA GLU A 647 25.99 13.75 7.69
C GLU A 647 26.32 12.39 8.33
N ALA A 648 26.18 11.24 7.66
CA ALA A 648 26.60 9.95 8.21
C ALA A 648 28.14 9.79 8.33
N ALA A 649 28.91 10.52 7.52
CA ALA A 649 30.36 10.59 7.64
C ALA A 649 30.77 11.43 8.86
N GLU A 650 30.02 12.51 9.14
CA GLU A 650 30.17 13.41 10.29
C GLU A 650 29.47 12.92 11.57
N LEU A 651 28.49 12.01 11.45
CA LEU A 651 27.77 11.40 12.56
C LEU A 651 28.73 10.49 13.31
N ASP A 652 29.12 10.98 14.47
CA ASP A 652 29.70 10.22 15.53
C ASP A 652 28.76 9.04 15.85
N LEU A 653 29.31 7.82 15.95
CA LEU A 653 28.50 6.60 16.18
C LEU A 653 27.63 6.69 17.44
N THR A 654 27.93 7.65 18.31
CA THR A 654 27.20 8.06 19.50
C THR A 654 25.77 8.56 19.19
N GLU A 655 25.54 9.33 18.14
CA GLU A 655 24.21 9.87 17.78
C GLU A 655 23.29 8.83 17.14
N ALA A 656 23.82 7.96 16.26
CA ALA A 656 23.05 6.87 15.63
C ALA A 656 22.51 5.81 16.62
N LEU A 657 22.99 5.85 17.87
CA LEU A 657 22.58 4.95 18.95
C LEU A 657 21.55 5.54 19.89
N VAL A 658 21.31 6.87 19.83
CA VAL A 658 20.29 7.55 20.61
C VAL A 658 18.92 6.95 20.26
N PRO A 659 18.18 6.43 21.25
CA PRO A 659 16.82 5.95 20.99
C PRO A 659 15.96 7.14 20.57
N SER A 660 15.61 7.23 19.29
CA SER A 660 14.52 8.08 18.85
C SER A 660 13.27 7.74 19.66
N ARG A 661 12.60 8.76 20.21
CA ARG A 661 11.34 8.64 20.98
C ARG A 661 10.26 7.83 20.24
N ALA A 662 10.38 7.67 18.92
CA ALA A 662 9.45 6.94 18.06
C ALA A 662 9.82 5.46 17.79
N GLY A 663 10.86 4.90 18.41
CA GLY A 663 11.22 3.47 18.27
C GLY A 663 11.81 3.02 16.92
N ARG A 664 11.83 3.90 15.91
CA ARG A 664 12.53 3.75 14.62
C ARG A 664 13.89 4.44 14.65
N SER A 665 14.95 3.80 14.14
CA SER A 665 16.19 4.51 13.81
C SER A 665 15.95 5.41 12.60
N GLN A 666 16.63 6.56 12.53
CA GLN A 666 16.47 7.54 11.43
C GLN A 666 16.75 6.94 10.03
N ALA A 667 17.49 5.83 9.97
CA ALA A 667 17.52 4.93 8.81
C ALA A 667 17.62 3.48 9.31
N GLY A 668 16.85 2.55 8.71
CA GLY A 668 17.00 1.11 8.92
C GLY A 668 16.03 0.41 9.89
N PHE A 669 16.39 -0.84 10.22
CA PHE A 669 15.59 -1.75 11.06
C PHE A 669 15.18 -1.11 12.40
N ALA A 670 13.99 -1.43 12.90
CA ALA A 670 13.51 -0.96 14.19
C ALA A 670 14.51 -1.23 15.33
N SER A 671 14.51 -0.39 16.37
CA SER A 671 15.44 -0.52 17.51
C SER A 671 15.35 -1.86 18.25
N SER A 672 14.19 -2.52 18.17
CA SER A 672 13.93 -3.87 18.69
C SER A 672 14.47 -5.00 17.81
N HIS A 673 14.84 -4.71 16.56
CA HIS A 673 15.25 -5.70 15.58
C HIS A 673 16.57 -6.37 16.00
N PRO A 674 16.69 -7.71 15.90
CA PRO A 674 17.85 -8.42 16.42
C PRO A 674 19.18 -8.08 15.73
N LEU A 675 19.19 -7.83 14.42
CA LEU A 675 20.38 -7.28 13.74
C LEU A 675 20.88 -5.99 14.37
N GLN A 676 19.96 -5.06 14.64
CA GLN A 676 20.31 -3.77 15.23
C GLN A 676 20.80 -3.97 16.68
N ARG A 677 20.17 -4.85 17.46
CA ARG A 677 20.65 -5.22 18.81
C ARG A 677 22.06 -5.82 18.77
N SER A 678 22.34 -6.70 17.82
CA SER A 678 23.67 -7.31 17.63
C SER A 678 24.71 -6.27 17.24
N ARG A 679 24.38 -5.36 16.33
CA ARG A 679 25.22 -4.21 15.95
C ARG A 679 25.54 -3.32 17.17
N LYS A 680 24.53 -2.95 17.96
CA LYS A 680 24.72 -2.14 19.20
C LYS A 680 25.61 -2.87 20.22
N ARG A 681 25.40 -4.17 20.44
CA ARG A 681 26.23 -4.97 21.36
C ARG A 681 27.68 -5.04 20.90
N LEU A 682 27.91 -5.22 19.60
CA LEU A 682 29.25 -5.28 19.03
C LEU A 682 29.97 -3.93 19.17
N PHE A 683 29.27 -2.83 18.88
CA PHE A 683 29.77 -1.48 19.07
C PHE A 683 30.25 -1.22 20.51
N VAL A 684 29.41 -1.54 21.51
CA VAL A 684 29.78 -1.41 22.93
C VAL A 684 31.01 -2.24 23.27
N LYS A 685 31.11 -3.48 22.77
CA LYS A 685 32.29 -4.33 23.01
C LYS A 685 33.57 -3.71 22.45
N ILE A 686 33.51 -3.14 21.25
CA ILE A 686 34.68 -2.50 20.61
C ILE A 686 35.12 -1.28 21.43
N LEU A 687 34.19 -0.41 21.83
CA LEU A 687 34.52 0.76 22.66
C LEU A 687 35.10 0.37 24.02
N LEU A 688 34.57 -0.65 24.70
CA LEU A 688 35.13 -1.11 25.97
C LEU A 688 36.56 -1.65 25.81
N ARG A 689 36.83 -2.39 24.73
CA ARG A 689 38.17 -2.90 24.42
C ARG A 689 39.14 -1.75 24.10
N ARG A 690 38.70 -0.76 23.31
CA ARG A 690 39.48 0.43 22.96
C ARG A 690 39.76 1.31 24.18
N ALA A 691 38.77 1.55 25.03
CA ALA A 691 38.92 2.30 26.28
C ALA A 691 39.94 1.65 27.22
N ARG A 692 39.96 0.31 27.28
CA ARG A 692 40.95 -0.45 28.07
C ARG A 692 42.36 -0.32 27.49
N ALA A 693 42.52 -0.37 26.17
CA ALA A 693 43.80 -0.14 25.52
C ALA A 693 44.34 1.28 25.82
N TYR A 694 43.49 2.31 25.73
CA TYR A 694 43.86 3.68 26.08
C TYR A 694 44.23 3.84 27.56
N GLU A 695 43.53 3.16 28.46
CA GLU A 695 43.85 3.17 29.89
C GLU A 695 45.24 2.57 30.15
N LEU A 696 45.57 1.44 29.51
CA LEU A 696 46.88 0.78 29.63
C LEU A 696 48.02 1.60 29.01
N LEU A 697 47.73 2.41 27.99
CA LEU A 697 48.67 3.38 27.39
C LEU A 697 48.80 4.70 28.18
N GLY A 698 48.00 4.90 29.24
CA GLY A 698 47.99 6.12 30.03
C GLY A 698 47.20 7.29 29.43
N GLN A 699 46.47 7.08 28.34
CA GLN A 699 45.64 8.09 27.68
C GLN A 699 44.23 8.15 28.30
N ARG A 700 44.14 8.75 29.50
CA ARG A 700 42.90 8.75 30.30
C ARG A 700 41.73 9.50 29.66
N ASP A 701 42.00 10.59 28.94
CA ASP A 701 40.94 11.42 28.35
C ASP A 701 40.21 10.68 27.21
N ALA A 702 40.96 10.05 26.30
CA ALA A 702 40.41 9.22 25.23
C ALA A 702 39.63 8.00 25.77
N SER A 703 40.11 7.38 26.86
CA SER A 703 39.39 6.30 27.54
C SER A 703 38.05 6.77 28.13
N LEU A 704 38.03 7.96 28.73
CA LEU A 704 36.82 8.57 29.29
C LEU A 704 35.78 8.92 28.22
N GLU A 705 36.22 9.38 27.05
CA GLU A 705 35.34 9.65 25.90
C GLU A 705 34.62 8.38 25.42
N ASP A 706 35.36 7.28 25.24
CA ASP A 706 34.80 5.98 24.85
C ASP A 706 33.81 5.44 25.91
N LEU A 707 34.14 5.59 27.19
CA LEU A 707 33.25 5.17 28.28
C LEU A 707 32.00 6.06 28.39
N ARG A 708 32.08 7.35 28.06
CA ARG A 708 30.92 8.26 27.98
C ARG A 708 29.98 7.84 26.85
N ALA A 709 30.54 7.51 25.68
CA ALA A 709 29.78 6.97 24.55
C ALA A 709 29.01 5.69 24.90
N VAL A 710 29.61 4.80 25.72
CA VAL A 710 28.92 3.59 26.23
C VAL A 710 27.83 3.92 27.27
N ARG A 711 28.00 5.00 28.05
CA ARG A 711 27.09 5.39 29.16
C ARG A 711 25.77 6.01 28.71
N VAL A 712 25.63 6.36 27.43
CA VAL A 712 24.34 6.76 26.83
C VAL A 712 23.61 5.50 26.35
N PRO A 713 23.19 4.63 27.29
CA PRO A 713 21.75 4.54 27.55
C PRO A 713 21.40 4.41 29.04
N GLN A 714 20.47 5.27 29.49
CA GLN A 714 19.69 5.08 30.71
C GLN A 714 18.98 3.71 30.68
N ALA A 715 19.55 2.66 31.28
CA ALA A 715 18.81 1.50 31.83
C ALA A 715 19.65 0.34 32.44
N LEU A 716 20.98 0.25 32.30
CA LEU A 716 21.69 -0.98 32.73
C LEU A 716 22.92 -0.71 33.63
N ARG A 717 22.66 -0.58 34.93
CA ARG A 717 23.65 -0.62 36.03
C ARG A 717 24.05 -2.05 36.45
N ALA A 718 23.81 -3.08 35.62
CA ALA A 718 23.82 -4.49 36.06
C ALA A 718 24.88 -5.40 35.40
N MET A 719 25.88 -4.87 34.68
CA MET A 719 26.91 -5.69 34.00
C MET A 719 28.34 -5.22 34.33
N PHE A 720 28.59 -4.81 35.58
CA PHE A 720 29.93 -4.44 36.07
C PHE A 720 30.52 -5.44 37.09
N PHE A 721 30.00 -6.66 37.16
CA PHE A 721 30.64 -7.75 37.90
C PHE A 721 30.92 -8.89 36.93
N PHE A 722 32.17 -9.36 36.91
CA PHE A 722 32.83 -10.22 35.92
C PHE A 722 33.57 -9.50 34.79
N PHE A 723 34.62 -8.79 35.17
CA PHE A 723 35.97 -9.02 34.67
C PHE A 723 36.92 -9.10 35.86
#